data_AF-A0A2V9AGV6-F1
#
_entry.id   AF-A0A2V9AGV6-F1
#
_cell.length_a   1.000
_cell.length_b   1.000
_cell.length_c   1.000
_cell.angle_alpha   90.00
_cell.angle_beta   90.00
_cell.angle_gamma   90.00
#
_symmetry.space_group_name_H-M   'P 1'
#
loop_
_entity.id
_entity.type
_entity.pdbx_description
1 polymer ?
#
loop_
_entity_poly.entity_id
_entity_poly.type
_entity_poly.pdbx_seq_one_letter_code
_entity_poly.pdbx_strand_id
1 'polypeptide(L)'
;MRTWLTKAWSQCLRFTKFGAAVTVALLAAASARADEAGGEANLKLPDLSQVKFLGIDGHTLLLFGILFCLFGLAFGLVIYTRLKNLPVHKSMRDISELIYETCKTYLTTQGKFLLLLWVFIAIVIVLYFGWLRPIPPTSTTLPIILFFSLVGMGGSYAVAWFGIRVNTFANSRTAFAGLHGKPFPINRIPLEAGMSVGMMLISVELLMMLIILLFIPGEYAGPCFIGFAIGESLGAAALRIAGGIFTKIADIGSDLMKIVFKIKEDDARNPGVIADCTGDNAGDSVGPTADGFETYGVTGVALITFILAAVKSPTVQVQLLVWIFVMRIIMLVASAAAYFINGFIAKAKYGNADEMNFEAPLTSLVWITSFVSIALTYLVSSLIIPSLGGDATQWWKLATIISCGTLAGAIIPELVKVFTSVDSRHTKEIVASAQEGGPSLGILSGFVAGNFSGYYLGLSIVLLMSIGYLFSQQGLHALMVAEPVFAFGLVAFGFLGMGPVTIAVDSYGPVTDNAQSVFELSLIEQIPGIKQELKKDFNIDVNFERAKHMLEANDGAGNTFKATAKPVLIGTAVVGATTMIFSIIMALTNGLAANVDKLSLLHAPFVLGLISGGAVIYWFTGASTQAVTTGAYRAVEFIKANIKLESAAAASIADSKKVVEICTKYAQKGMLNIFIAVFFVTLAFAFVEPFFFIGYLISIATFGLYQAIFMANAGGAWDNAKKIVEVKLKQKGTPLHDATVVGDTVGDPFKDTSSVALNPVIKFTTLFGLLAVELAVSLTASQGSSLAHILAAGFFVVSFFFVYRSFYGMRIKGEAA
;
A
#
# COMPACT_ATOMS: atom_id res chain seq x y z
N MET A 1 -25.10 1.06 -16.59
CA MET A 1 -24.62 1.94 -15.50
C MET A 1 -25.75 2.55 -14.65
N ARG A 2 -26.71 3.31 -15.19
CA ARG A 2 -27.83 3.92 -14.43
C ARG A 2 -28.66 2.92 -13.61
N THR A 3 -28.98 1.77 -14.19
CA THR A 3 -29.73 0.66 -13.55
C THR A 3 -28.95 -0.11 -12.50
N TRP A 4 -27.62 -0.10 -12.58
CA TRP A 4 -26.75 -0.70 -11.56
C TRP A 4 -26.54 0.26 -10.40
N LEU A 5 -26.30 1.55 -10.67
CA LEU A 5 -26.26 2.61 -9.66
C LEU A 5 -27.57 2.66 -8.88
N THR A 6 -28.74 2.57 -9.52
CA THR A 6 -30.02 2.54 -8.79
C THR A 6 -30.25 1.26 -8.00
N LYS A 7 -29.76 0.10 -8.45
CA LYS A 7 -29.81 -1.16 -7.67
C LYS A 7 -28.80 -1.20 -6.52
N ALA A 8 -27.60 -0.68 -6.73
CA ALA A 8 -26.58 -0.53 -5.70
C ALA A 8 -27.01 0.52 -4.67
N TRP A 9 -27.57 1.64 -5.12
CA TRP A 9 -28.18 2.68 -4.29
C TRP A 9 -29.43 2.19 -3.55
N SER A 10 -30.27 1.32 -4.15
CA SER A 10 -31.43 0.73 -3.46
C SER A 10 -31.04 -0.34 -2.45
N GLN A 11 -29.99 -1.13 -2.74
CA GLN A 11 -29.37 -2.01 -1.75
C GLN A 11 -28.74 -1.19 -0.63
N CYS A 12 -28.00 -0.13 -0.93
CA CYS A 12 -27.46 0.82 0.04
C CYS A 12 -28.55 1.51 0.85
N LEU A 13 -29.69 1.89 0.25
CA LEU A 13 -30.85 2.46 0.97
C LEU A 13 -31.52 1.45 1.91
N ARG A 14 -31.46 0.14 1.59
CA ARG A 14 -31.86 -0.92 2.52
C ARG A 14 -30.82 -1.11 3.63
N PHE A 15 -29.53 -0.91 3.34
CA PHE A 15 -28.44 -0.93 4.32
C PHE A 15 -28.38 0.35 5.18
N THR A 16 -28.75 1.52 4.68
CA THR A 16 -28.91 2.74 5.50
C THR A 16 -30.15 2.64 6.37
N LYS A 17 -31.18 1.90 5.94
CA LYS A 17 -32.32 1.53 6.81
C LYS A 17 -31.95 0.50 7.89
N PHE A 18 -31.06 -0.44 7.61
CA PHE A 18 -30.56 -1.40 8.60
C PHE A 18 -29.52 -0.79 9.54
N GLY A 19 -28.62 0.03 9.00
CA GLY A 19 -27.76 0.95 9.73
C GLY A 19 -28.62 1.86 10.61
N ALA A 20 -29.71 2.43 10.09
CA ALA A 20 -30.68 3.20 10.86
C ALA A 20 -31.40 2.37 11.94
N ALA A 21 -31.61 1.07 11.76
CA ALA A 21 -32.19 0.21 12.81
C ALA A 21 -31.21 -0.03 13.97
N VAL A 22 -29.94 -0.27 13.66
CA VAL A 22 -28.84 -0.26 14.65
C VAL A 22 -28.67 1.12 15.27
N THR A 23 -28.89 2.18 14.47
CA THR A 23 -28.87 3.57 14.90
C THR A 23 -30.04 3.88 15.84
N VAL A 24 -31.23 3.33 15.62
CA VAL A 24 -32.37 3.47 16.53
C VAL A 24 -32.10 2.74 17.86
N ALA A 25 -31.40 1.60 17.82
CA ALA A 25 -30.95 0.91 19.05
C ALA A 25 -29.87 1.72 19.82
N LEU A 26 -28.95 2.39 19.11
CA LEU A 26 -27.94 3.27 19.71
C LEU A 26 -28.53 4.62 20.19
N LEU A 27 -29.50 5.18 19.46
CA LEU A 27 -30.17 6.45 19.78
C LEU A 27 -31.17 6.33 20.93
N ALA A 28 -31.79 5.16 21.11
CA ALA A 28 -32.69 4.91 22.24
C ALA A 28 -31.95 4.82 23.60
N ALA A 29 -30.61 4.74 23.59
CA ALA A 29 -29.78 4.47 24.75
C ALA A 29 -28.83 5.62 25.14
N ALA A 30 -28.91 6.82 24.54
CA ALA A 30 -27.91 7.87 24.75
C ALA A 30 -28.46 9.10 25.48
N SER A 31 -28.42 9.06 26.82
CA SER A 31 -28.28 10.26 27.65
C SER A 31 -27.20 10.00 28.68
N ALA A 32 -25.94 10.36 28.38
CA ALA A 32 -24.83 10.20 29.31
C ALA A 32 -23.90 11.44 29.28
N ARG A 33 -23.51 11.88 30.48
CA ARG A 33 -22.46 12.88 30.72
C ARG A 33 -21.09 12.25 30.44
N ALA A 34 -20.19 13.04 29.86
CA ALA A 34 -18.82 12.65 29.53
C ALA A 34 -17.91 12.72 30.77
N ASP A 35 -17.25 11.60 31.09
CA ASP A 35 -16.00 11.60 31.85
C ASP A 35 -14.80 11.59 30.89
N GLU A 36 -13.75 12.33 31.24
CA GLU A 36 -12.52 12.53 30.47
C GLU A 36 -11.64 11.27 30.44
N ALA A 37 -11.99 10.29 29.60
CA ALA A 37 -10.99 9.34 29.09
C ALA A 37 -10.48 9.86 27.73
N GLY A 38 -9.16 10.03 27.60
CA GLY A 38 -8.48 10.66 26.47
C GLY A 38 -8.38 9.76 25.25
N GLY A 39 -9.06 10.15 24.17
CA GLY A 39 -8.81 9.66 22.82
C GLY A 39 -8.01 10.65 22.00
N GLU A 40 -7.53 10.24 20.82
CA GLU A 40 -6.72 11.05 19.90
C GLU A 40 -7.39 12.40 19.53
N ALA A 41 -8.71 12.46 19.66
CA ALA A 41 -9.52 13.62 19.30
C ALA A 41 -9.43 14.75 20.34
N ASN A 42 -8.91 14.44 21.52
CA ASN A 42 -8.66 15.38 22.59
C ASN A 42 -7.18 15.78 22.69
N LEU A 43 -6.34 15.35 21.74
CA LEU A 43 -4.92 15.71 21.71
C LEU A 43 -4.77 17.21 21.53
N LYS A 44 -4.07 17.83 22.49
CA LYS A 44 -3.70 19.23 22.46
C LYS A 44 -2.21 19.33 22.12
N LEU A 45 -1.90 19.94 20.99
CA LEU A 45 -0.50 20.18 20.63
C LEU A 45 0.13 21.22 21.58
N PRO A 46 1.35 20.99 22.08
CA PRO A 46 2.10 22.00 22.78
C PRO A 46 2.51 23.12 21.82
N ASP A 47 2.76 24.31 22.36
CA ASP A 47 3.27 25.43 21.57
C ASP A 47 4.70 25.14 21.12
N LEU A 48 4.88 24.97 19.81
CA LEU A 48 6.16 24.63 19.19
C LEU A 48 7.19 25.76 19.26
N SER A 49 6.77 26.99 19.58
CA SER A 49 7.67 28.13 19.74
C SER A 49 8.43 28.13 21.07
N GLN A 50 8.05 27.25 22.02
CA GLN A 50 8.63 27.18 23.36
C GLN A 50 10.09 26.74 23.39
N VAL A 51 10.52 25.95 22.39
CA VAL A 51 11.88 25.39 22.32
C VAL A 51 12.61 25.98 21.13
N LYS A 52 13.86 26.38 21.35
CA LYS A 52 14.76 26.85 20.30
C LYS A 52 15.64 25.71 19.78
N PHE A 53 15.76 25.64 18.46
CA PHE A 53 16.58 24.72 17.69
C PHE A 53 17.52 25.55 16.82
N LEU A 54 18.83 25.39 16.98
CA LEU A 54 19.83 26.16 16.22
C LEU A 54 19.63 27.70 16.30
N GLY A 55 19.09 28.19 17.43
CA GLY A 55 18.85 29.63 17.66
C GLY A 55 17.50 30.16 17.17
N ILE A 56 16.72 29.39 16.41
CA ILE A 56 15.35 29.73 15.98
C ILE A 56 14.32 28.87 16.71
N ASP A 57 13.08 29.34 16.83
CA ASP A 57 12.02 28.55 17.47
C ASP A 57 11.52 27.40 16.57
N GLY A 58 10.91 26.37 17.17
CA GLY A 58 10.47 25.17 16.47
C GLY A 58 9.41 25.43 15.39
N HIS A 59 8.51 26.39 15.60
CA HIS A 59 7.49 26.75 14.61
C HIS A 59 8.13 27.35 13.36
N THR A 60 9.02 28.33 13.54
CA THR A 60 9.79 28.94 12.44
C THR A 60 10.65 27.91 11.70
N LEU A 61 11.30 26.98 12.41
CA LEU A 61 12.09 25.93 11.77
C LEU A 61 11.24 25.05 10.85
N LEU A 62 10.04 24.65 11.30
CA LEU A 62 9.14 23.81 10.52
C LEU A 62 8.46 24.55 9.37
N LEU A 63 8.30 25.88 9.46
CA LEU A 63 7.88 26.70 8.30
C LEU A 63 8.89 26.59 7.15
N PHE A 64 10.19 26.57 7.42
CA PHE A 64 11.18 26.28 6.36
C PHE A 64 11.00 24.88 5.77
N GLY A 65 10.52 23.93 6.57
CA GLY A 65 10.16 22.58 6.12
C GLY A 65 9.12 22.54 5.00
N ILE A 66 8.20 23.50 4.96
CA ILE A 66 7.23 23.64 3.86
C ILE A 66 7.95 23.84 2.52
N LEU A 67 9.05 24.60 2.48
CA LEU A 67 9.81 24.83 1.25
C LEU A 67 10.36 23.52 0.68
N PHE A 68 10.81 22.60 1.53
CA PHE A 68 11.29 21.29 1.08
C PHE A 68 10.17 20.42 0.53
N CYS A 69 8.97 20.48 1.11
CA CYS A 69 7.79 19.83 0.54
C CYS A 69 7.48 20.43 -0.85
N LEU A 70 7.50 21.75 -0.99
CA LEU A 70 7.29 22.42 -2.27
C LEU A 70 8.36 22.02 -3.31
N PHE A 71 9.63 21.87 -2.91
CA PHE A 71 10.69 21.36 -3.79
C PHE A 71 10.45 19.91 -4.21
N GLY A 72 9.96 19.05 -3.32
CA GLY A 72 9.58 17.68 -3.68
C GLY A 72 8.40 17.62 -4.65
N LEU A 73 7.38 18.47 -4.46
CA LEU A 73 6.28 18.62 -5.43
C LEU A 73 6.78 19.15 -6.78
N ALA A 74 7.63 20.17 -6.76
CA ALA A 74 8.23 20.74 -7.96
C ALA A 74 9.08 19.70 -8.71
N PHE A 75 9.86 18.88 -7.99
CA PHE A 75 10.60 17.77 -8.57
C PHE A 75 9.69 16.79 -9.30
N GLY A 76 8.57 16.39 -8.68
CA GLY A 76 7.56 15.55 -9.30
C GLY A 76 7.01 16.15 -10.59
N LEU A 77 6.60 17.43 -10.56
CA LEU A 77 6.04 18.17 -11.70
C LEU A 77 7.04 18.42 -12.84
N VAL A 78 8.32 18.64 -12.52
CA VAL A 78 9.39 18.78 -13.51
C VAL A 78 9.57 17.47 -14.27
N ILE A 79 9.63 16.33 -13.56
CA ILE A 79 9.72 15.02 -14.19
C ILE A 79 8.47 14.71 -15.01
N TYR A 80 7.28 15.01 -14.48
CA TYR A 80 6.03 14.88 -15.24
C TYR A 80 6.11 15.60 -16.60
N THR A 81 6.57 16.84 -16.59
CA THR A 81 6.72 17.65 -17.81
C THR A 81 7.77 17.09 -18.73
N ARG A 82 8.89 16.60 -18.18
CA ARG A 82 9.95 15.95 -18.96
C ARG A 82 9.47 14.68 -19.64
N LEU A 83 8.80 13.78 -18.92
CA LEU A 83 8.24 12.53 -19.46
C LEU A 83 7.19 12.80 -20.55
N LYS A 84 6.32 13.79 -20.33
CA LYS A 84 5.34 14.22 -21.32
C LYS A 84 6.01 14.62 -22.65
N ASN A 85 7.12 15.36 -22.56
CA ASN A 85 7.83 15.94 -23.71
C ASN A 85 8.91 15.03 -24.32
N LEU A 86 9.22 13.88 -23.70
CA LEU A 86 10.14 12.91 -24.28
C LEU A 86 9.59 12.37 -25.62
N PRO A 87 10.49 12.10 -26.60
CA PRO A 87 10.08 11.63 -27.91
C PRO A 87 9.41 10.25 -27.82
N VAL A 88 8.38 10.05 -28.63
CA VAL A 88 7.64 8.78 -28.75
C VAL A 88 6.97 8.74 -30.11
N HIS A 89 7.06 7.59 -30.79
CA HIS A 89 6.36 7.34 -32.05
C HIS A 89 4.83 7.38 -31.86
N LYS A 90 4.10 7.78 -32.90
CA LYS A 90 2.64 7.95 -32.84
C LYS A 90 1.92 6.65 -32.45
N SER A 91 2.30 5.51 -33.02
CA SER A 91 1.65 4.23 -32.71
C SER A 91 1.71 3.86 -31.21
N MET A 92 2.87 4.02 -30.57
CA MET A 92 3.03 3.75 -29.13
C MET A 92 2.33 4.79 -28.26
N ARG A 93 2.29 6.05 -28.69
CA ARG A 93 1.55 7.13 -28.00
C ARG A 93 0.04 6.87 -28.01
N ASP A 94 -0.49 6.43 -29.13
CA ASP A 94 -1.92 6.18 -29.28
C ASP A 94 -2.38 5.04 -28.34
N ILE A 95 -1.55 4.00 -28.14
CA ILE A 95 -1.81 2.95 -27.14
C ILE A 95 -1.75 3.50 -25.70
N SER A 96 -0.72 4.28 -25.34
CA SER A 96 -0.65 4.79 -23.97
C SER A 96 -1.76 5.80 -23.63
N GLU A 97 -2.22 6.58 -24.61
CA GLU A 97 -3.41 7.43 -24.43
C GLU A 97 -4.69 6.58 -24.31
N LEU A 98 -4.81 5.47 -25.06
CA LEU A 98 -5.92 4.52 -24.89
C LEU A 98 -5.94 3.91 -23.49
N ILE A 99 -4.79 3.46 -22.97
CA ILE A 99 -4.64 2.96 -21.60
C ILE A 99 -4.99 4.05 -20.58
N TYR A 100 -4.58 5.30 -20.82
CA TYR A 100 -4.94 6.40 -19.95
C TYR A 100 -6.45 6.67 -19.95
N GLU A 101 -7.13 6.64 -21.10
CA GLU A 101 -8.59 6.81 -21.19
C GLU A 101 -9.36 5.74 -20.41
N THR A 102 -8.91 4.48 -20.44
CA THR A 102 -9.50 3.40 -19.64
C THR A 102 -9.20 3.58 -18.15
N CYS A 103 -7.98 3.96 -17.79
CA CYS A 103 -7.62 4.32 -16.41
C CYS A 103 -8.48 5.47 -15.85
N LYS A 104 -8.73 6.53 -16.64
CA LYS A 104 -9.61 7.64 -16.26
C LYS A 104 -11.02 7.17 -15.94
N THR A 105 -11.53 6.26 -16.77
CA THR A 105 -12.87 5.68 -16.60
C THR A 105 -12.93 4.86 -15.31
N TYR A 106 -11.91 4.05 -15.05
CA TYR A 106 -11.75 3.29 -13.81
C TYR A 106 -11.70 4.22 -12.59
N LEU A 107 -10.77 5.19 -12.57
CA LEU A 107 -10.58 6.11 -11.44
C LEU A 107 -11.82 6.92 -11.14
N THR A 108 -12.51 7.43 -12.16
CA THR A 108 -13.79 8.15 -11.97
C THR A 108 -14.85 7.26 -11.33
N THR A 109 -14.88 5.98 -11.70
CA THR A 109 -15.81 5.00 -11.14
C THR A 109 -15.42 4.61 -9.72
N GLN A 110 -14.13 4.48 -9.43
CA GLN A 110 -13.63 4.26 -8.08
C GLN A 110 -13.85 5.48 -7.18
N GLY A 111 -13.64 6.70 -7.65
CA GLY A 111 -13.90 7.92 -6.87
C GLY A 111 -15.37 8.01 -6.41
N LYS A 112 -16.32 7.61 -7.26
CA LYS A 112 -17.74 7.50 -6.86
C LYS A 112 -17.97 6.43 -5.79
N PHE A 113 -17.25 5.31 -5.88
CA PHE A 113 -17.33 4.24 -4.89
C PHE A 113 -16.67 4.64 -3.56
N LEU A 114 -15.53 5.32 -3.61
CA LEU A 114 -14.87 5.94 -2.45
C LEU A 114 -15.81 6.92 -1.76
N LEU A 115 -16.47 7.82 -2.49
CA LEU A 115 -17.47 8.72 -1.92
C LEU A 115 -18.63 7.97 -1.27
N LEU A 116 -19.07 6.84 -1.83
CA LEU A 116 -20.10 6.01 -1.21
C LEU A 116 -19.63 5.42 0.12
N LEU A 117 -18.40 4.87 0.17
CA LEU A 117 -17.83 4.37 1.41
C LEU A 117 -17.57 5.50 2.41
N TRP A 118 -17.17 6.67 1.93
CA TRP A 118 -16.98 7.85 2.76
C TRP A 118 -18.29 8.34 3.35
N VAL A 119 -19.40 8.36 2.60
CA VAL A 119 -20.72 8.68 3.16
C VAL A 119 -21.09 7.71 4.27
N PHE A 120 -20.81 6.41 4.10
CA PHE A 120 -21.00 5.42 5.15
C PHE A 120 -20.16 5.74 6.40
N ILE A 121 -18.86 6.01 6.24
CA ILE A 121 -17.98 6.38 7.35
C ILE A 121 -18.35 7.74 7.97
N ALA A 122 -18.80 8.71 7.17
CA ALA A 122 -19.25 10.01 7.63
C ALA A 122 -20.49 9.88 8.51
N ILE A 123 -21.43 8.99 8.18
CA ILE A 123 -22.56 8.66 9.06
C ILE A 123 -22.04 8.10 10.38
N VAL A 124 -21.05 7.20 10.37
CA VAL A 124 -20.44 6.66 11.58
C VAL A 124 -19.74 7.74 12.40
N ILE A 125 -18.98 8.65 11.76
CA ILE A 125 -18.31 9.80 12.40
C ILE A 125 -19.34 10.73 13.05
N VAL A 126 -20.42 11.08 12.35
CA VAL A 126 -21.50 11.91 12.87
C VAL A 126 -22.20 11.21 14.03
N LEU A 127 -22.43 9.90 13.94
CA LEU A 127 -23.00 9.13 15.03
C LEU A 127 -22.11 9.13 16.28
N TYR A 128 -20.83 8.87 16.07
CA TYR A 128 -19.83 8.80 17.12
C TYR A 128 -19.59 10.17 17.76
N PHE A 129 -19.08 11.14 17.01
CA PHE A 129 -18.66 12.45 17.53
C PHE A 129 -19.82 13.45 17.66
N GLY A 130 -20.98 13.18 17.07
CA GLY A 130 -22.16 14.04 17.21
C GLY A 130 -23.00 13.72 18.44
N TRP A 131 -23.20 12.44 18.76
CA TRP A 131 -24.12 12.02 19.83
C TRP A 131 -23.48 11.14 20.90
N LEU A 132 -22.66 10.15 20.53
CA LEU A 132 -22.16 9.16 21.50
C LEU A 132 -20.98 9.68 22.34
N ARG A 133 -20.05 10.40 21.69
CA ARG A 133 -18.82 10.93 22.27
C ARG A 133 -18.55 12.35 21.73
N PRO A 134 -19.42 13.33 22.03
CA PRO A 134 -19.22 14.70 21.57
C PRO A 134 -17.91 15.27 22.12
N ILE A 135 -17.17 15.98 21.26
CA ILE A 135 -15.99 16.74 21.64
C ILE A 135 -16.37 18.22 21.65
N PRO A 136 -16.58 18.83 22.82
CA PRO A 136 -16.96 20.23 22.89
C PRO A 136 -15.86 21.16 22.35
N PRO A 137 -16.19 22.19 21.55
CA PRO A 137 -17.51 22.48 20.98
C PRO A 137 -17.81 21.62 19.74
N THR A 138 -18.83 20.75 19.82
CA THR A 138 -19.21 19.80 18.75
C THR A 138 -19.56 20.49 17.43
N SER A 139 -20.10 21.72 17.49
CA SER A 139 -20.41 22.55 16.32
C SER A 139 -19.20 22.86 15.45
N THR A 140 -17.99 22.78 16.03
CA THR A 140 -16.73 23.08 15.35
C THR A 140 -15.94 21.80 15.07
N THR A 141 -15.80 20.91 16.07
CA THR A 141 -14.95 19.71 15.98
C THR A 141 -15.48 18.68 14.99
N LEU A 142 -16.80 18.43 14.95
CA LEU A 142 -17.39 17.44 14.03
C LEU A 142 -17.22 17.85 12.55
N PRO A 143 -17.52 19.10 12.13
CA PRO A 143 -17.21 19.55 10.77
C PRO A 143 -15.72 19.46 10.42
N ILE A 144 -14.81 19.71 11.38
CA ILE A 144 -13.36 19.57 11.19
C ILE A 144 -13.00 18.12 10.87
N ILE A 145 -13.45 17.14 11.67
CA ILE A 145 -13.15 15.72 11.45
C ILE A 145 -13.67 15.27 10.07
N LEU A 146 -14.90 15.65 9.72
CA LEU A 146 -15.49 15.34 8.41
C LEU A 146 -14.69 15.96 7.27
N PHE A 147 -14.32 17.24 7.39
CA PHE A 147 -13.54 17.94 6.38
C PHE A 147 -12.16 17.29 6.19
N PHE A 148 -11.42 17.05 7.28
CA PHE A 148 -10.09 16.43 7.19
C PHE A 148 -10.15 14.97 6.72
N SER A 149 -11.24 14.25 6.95
CA SER A 149 -11.44 12.92 6.33
C SER A 149 -11.62 12.97 4.82
N LEU A 150 -12.26 14.01 4.30
CA LEU A 150 -12.30 14.24 2.85
C LEU A 150 -10.94 14.66 2.32
N VAL A 151 -10.19 15.47 3.07
CA VAL A 151 -8.83 15.90 2.68
C VAL A 151 -7.89 14.70 2.62
N GLY A 152 -7.87 13.82 3.62
CA GLY A 152 -7.06 12.60 3.63
C GLY A 152 -7.38 11.67 2.47
N MET A 153 -8.68 11.35 2.28
CA MET A 153 -9.13 10.52 1.14
C MET A 153 -8.82 11.18 -0.21
N GLY A 154 -9.02 12.50 -0.31
CA GLY A 154 -8.74 13.29 -1.50
C GLY A 154 -7.26 13.35 -1.84
N GLY A 155 -6.38 13.38 -0.82
CA GLY A 155 -4.93 13.29 -0.96
C GLY A 155 -4.51 11.99 -1.63
N SER A 156 -4.91 10.84 -1.07
CA SER A 156 -4.62 9.52 -1.66
C SER A 156 -5.15 9.41 -3.10
N TYR A 157 -6.37 9.90 -3.35
CA TYR A 157 -6.97 9.89 -4.68
C TYR A 157 -6.23 10.81 -5.67
N ALA A 158 -5.79 12.00 -5.25
CA ALA A 158 -5.07 12.94 -6.11
C ALA A 158 -3.69 12.42 -6.51
N VAL A 159 -2.94 11.82 -5.57
CA VAL A 159 -1.64 11.23 -5.87
C VAL A 159 -1.80 10.00 -6.80
N ALA A 160 -2.87 9.21 -6.63
CA ALA A 160 -3.20 8.12 -7.55
C ALA A 160 -3.42 8.61 -9.00
N TRP A 161 -4.15 9.71 -9.20
CA TRP A 161 -4.32 10.34 -10.52
C TRP A 161 -2.99 10.78 -11.13
N PHE A 162 -2.13 11.40 -10.31
CA PHE A 162 -0.80 11.81 -10.73
C PHE A 162 0.05 10.61 -11.16
N GLY A 163 0.09 9.56 -10.35
CA GLY A 163 0.85 8.32 -10.61
C GLY A 163 0.47 7.66 -11.92
N ILE A 164 -0.84 7.47 -12.18
CA ILE A 164 -1.32 6.88 -13.44
C ILE A 164 -0.87 7.70 -14.65
N ARG A 165 -0.96 9.02 -14.59
CA ARG A 165 -0.57 9.85 -15.74
C ARG A 165 0.94 9.84 -15.97
N VAL A 166 1.74 9.85 -14.90
CA VAL A 166 3.20 9.71 -14.97
C VAL A 166 3.58 8.36 -15.59
N ASN A 167 2.97 7.27 -15.12
CA ASN A 167 3.27 5.92 -15.59
C ASN A 167 2.85 5.69 -17.05
N THR A 168 1.68 6.19 -17.46
CA THR A 168 1.21 6.12 -18.86
C THR A 168 2.02 7.00 -19.81
N PHE A 169 2.67 8.06 -19.33
CA PHE A 169 3.71 8.68 -20.13
C PHE A 169 4.93 7.76 -20.20
N ALA A 170 5.47 7.35 -19.07
CA ALA A 170 6.71 6.60 -18.99
C ALA A 170 6.70 5.27 -19.77
N ASN A 171 5.59 4.52 -19.78
CA ASN A 171 5.50 3.22 -20.44
C ASN A 171 5.79 3.30 -21.95
N SER A 172 5.13 4.21 -22.66
CA SER A 172 5.29 4.40 -24.11
C SER A 172 6.64 4.99 -24.48
N ARG A 173 7.22 5.84 -23.62
CA ARG A 173 8.57 6.37 -23.83
C ARG A 173 9.64 5.32 -23.55
N THR A 174 9.39 4.41 -22.62
CA THR A 174 10.26 3.25 -22.34
C THR A 174 10.23 2.28 -23.51
N ALA A 175 9.04 1.94 -24.02
CA ALA A 175 8.86 1.12 -25.22
C ALA A 175 9.61 1.72 -26.43
N PHE A 176 9.44 3.02 -26.67
CA PHE A 176 10.12 3.72 -27.75
C PHE A 176 11.64 3.79 -27.57
N ALA A 177 12.12 4.03 -26.35
CA ALA A 177 13.55 4.02 -26.04
C ALA A 177 14.18 2.65 -26.28
N GLY A 178 13.42 1.56 -26.12
CA GLY A 178 13.86 0.19 -26.43
C GLY A 178 14.29 0.00 -27.88
N LEU A 179 13.71 0.75 -28.82
CA LEU A 179 14.03 0.65 -30.25
C LEU A 179 15.49 0.99 -30.59
N HIS A 180 16.17 1.77 -29.73
CA HIS A 180 17.59 2.08 -29.87
C HIS A 180 18.52 0.90 -29.54
N GLY A 181 18.03 -0.19 -28.94
CA GLY A 181 18.86 -1.34 -28.60
C GLY A 181 19.80 -1.11 -27.40
N LYS A 182 19.58 -0.06 -26.59
CA LYS A 182 20.41 0.27 -25.42
C LYS A 182 19.65 0.04 -24.10
N PRO A 183 20.25 -0.62 -23.10
CA PRO A 183 19.57 -0.98 -21.86
C PRO A 183 19.44 0.18 -20.85
N PHE A 184 20.35 1.14 -20.84
CA PHE A 184 20.30 2.22 -19.84
C PHE A 184 19.05 3.13 -19.96
N PRO A 185 18.65 3.62 -21.15
CA PRO A 185 17.46 4.45 -21.29
C PRO A 185 16.16 3.79 -20.82
N ILE A 186 15.98 2.50 -21.14
CA ILE A 186 14.79 1.74 -20.74
C ILE A 186 14.74 1.44 -19.24
N ASN A 187 15.88 1.49 -18.54
CA ASN A 187 15.91 1.41 -17.08
C ASN A 187 15.68 2.77 -16.42
N ARG A 188 16.24 3.83 -17.00
CA ARG A 188 16.19 5.16 -16.41
C ARG A 188 14.78 5.77 -16.43
N ILE A 189 14.03 5.60 -17.53
CA ILE A 189 12.70 6.22 -17.68
C ILE A 189 11.70 5.72 -16.62
N PRO A 190 11.54 4.40 -16.40
CA PRO A 190 10.68 3.89 -15.33
C PRO A 190 11.13 4.33 -13.94
N LEU A 191 12.44 4.34 -13.67
CA LEU A 191 12.96 4.79 -12.39
C LEU A 191 12.68 6.28 -12.14
N GLU A 192 12.83 7.10 -13.17
CA GLU A 192 12.51 8.54 -13.12
C GLU A 192 11.01 8.76 -12.86
N ALA A 193 10.14 7.97 -13.50
CA ALA A 193 8.70 7.99 -13.26
C ALA A 193 8.37 7.62 -11.80
N GLY A 194 8.89 6.50 -11.31
CA GLY A 194 8.68 6.06 -9.94
C GLY A 194 9.15 7.07 -8.89
N MET A 195 10.33 7.69 -9.10
CA MET A 195 10.83 8.73 -8.20
C MET A 195 9.95 9.98 -8.20
N SER A 196 9.36 10.34 -9.35
CA SER A 196 8.40 11.45 -9.43
C SER A 196 7.17 11.17 -8.58
N VAL A 197 6.61 9.96 -8.68
CA VAL A 197 5.45 9.53 -7.88
C VAL A 197 5.79 9.52 -6.39
N GLY A 198 6.91 8.90 -6.00
CA GLY A 198 7.36 8.83 -4.61
C GLY A 198 7.60 10.21 -3.99
N MET A 199 8.30 11.11 -4.67
CA MET A 199 8.56 12.46 -4.16
C MET A 199 7.27 13.27 -4.05
N MET A 200 6.36 13.18 -5.03
CA MET A 200 5.07 13.85 -4.99
C MET A 200 4.22 13.36 -3.82
N LEU A 201 4.08 12.05 -3.67
CA LEU A 201 3.29 11.39 -2.62
C LEU A 201 3.71 11.88 -1.22
N ILE A 202 4.99 11.74 -0.89
CA ILE A 202 5.51 12.08 0.44
C ILE A 202 5.45 13.58 0.69
N SER A 203 5.67 14.38 -0.34
CA SER A 203 5.61 15.84 -0.19
C SER A 203 4.18 16.34 0.01
N VAL A 204 3.18 15.76 -0.66
CA VAL A 204 1.77 16.10 -0.43
C VAL A 204 1.35 15.72 0.98
N GLU A 205 1.67 14.49 1.41
CA GLU A 205 1.30 14.00 2.74
C GLU A 205 1.97 14.83 3.84
N LEU A 206 3.28 15.03 3.77
CA LEU A 206 4.04 15.81 4.76
C LEU A 206 3.58 17.28 4.79
N LEU A 207 3.26 17.87 3.64
CA LEU A 207 2.70 19.21 3.57
C LEU A 207 1.36 19.31 4.29
N MET A 208 0.45 18.34 4.11
CA MET A 208 -0.83 18.30 4.82
C MET A 208 -0.64 18.18 6.33
N MET A 209 0.27 17.31 6.78
CA MET A 209 0.60 17.15 8.20
C MET A 209 1.23 18.42 8.80
N LEU A 210 2.14 19.07 8.09
CA LEU A 210 2.72 20.36 8.51
C LEU A 210 1.67 21.47 8.55
N ILE A 211 0.71 21.47 7.62
CA ILE A 211 -0.38 22.46 7.64
C ILE A 211 -1.21 22.31 8.91
N ILE A 212 -1.57 21.07 9.27
CA ILE A 212 -2.29 20.77 10.51
C ILE A 212 -1.46 21.22 11.71
N LEU A 213 -0.16 20.91 11.73
CA LEU A 213 0.72 21.20 12.86
C LEU A 213 0.98 22.70 13.06
N LEU A 214 1.11 23.50 11.99
CA LEU A 214 1.60 24.87 12.06
C LEU A 214 0.52 25.95 11.99
N PHE A 215 -0.62 25.67 11.34
CA PHE A 215 -1.67 26.67 11.09
C PHE A 215 -2.97 26.38 11.81
N ILE A 216 -3.21 25.14 12.25
CA ILE A 216 -4.40 24.82 13.04
C ILE A 216 -4.09 25.07 14.52
N PRO A 217 -4.96 25.78 15.26
CA PRO A 217 -4.80 25.94 16.70
C PRO A 217 -4.65 24.59 17.39
N GLY A 218 -3.73 24.50 18.35
CA GLY A 218 -3.34 23.23 18.97
C GLY A 218 -4.49 22.44 19.61
N GLU A 219 -5.58 23.11 19.97
CA GLU A 219 -6.81 22.50 20.50
C GLU A 219 -7.65 21.75 19.45
N TYR A 220 -7.51 22.08 18.16
CA TYR A 220 -8.23 21.43 17.06
C TYR A 220 -7.35 20.47 16.25
N ALA A 221 -6.06 20.37 16.56
CA ALA A 221 -5.14 19.51 15.83
C ALA A 221 -5.47 18.01 15.97
N GLY A 222 -5.84 17.54 17.16
CA GLY A 222 -6.30 16.15 17.38
C GLY A 222 -7.46 15.75 16.46
N PRO A 223 -8.57 16.50 16.44
CA PRO A 223 -9.68 16.28 15.50
C PRO A 223 -9.25 16.27 14.02
N CYS A 224 -8.32 17.15 13.63
CA CYS A 224 -7.78 17.16 12.26
C CYS A 224 -7.01 15.87 11.94
N PHE A 225 -6.11 15.42 12.82
CA PHE A 225 -5.30 14.22 12.60
C PHE A 225 -6.15 12.95 12.51
N ILE A 226 -7.17 12.80 13.38
CA ILE A 226 -8.08 11.65 13.26
C ILE A 226 -8.88 11.70 11.97
N GLY A 227 -9.47 12.86 11.65
CA GLY A 227 -10.23 13.01 10.41
C GLY A 227 -9.36 12.58 9.23
N PHE A 228 -8.16 13.15 9.15
CA PHE A 228 -7.16 12.86 8.13
C PHE A 228 -6.81 11.37 8.07
N ALA A 229 -6.43 10.76 9.19
CA ALA A 229 -6.06 9.35 9.31
C ALA A 229 -7.18 8.39 8.89
N ILE A 230 -8.43 8.68 9.27
CA ILE A 230 -9.60 7.89 8.84
C ILE A 230 -9.77 7.99 7.32
N GLY A 231 -9.63 9.20 6.77
CA GLY A 231 -9.79 9.48 5.35
C GLY A 231 -8.76 8.76 4.48
N GLU A 232 -7.48 8.88 4.83
CA GLU A 232 -6.39 8.22 4.10
C GLU A 232 -6.48 6.68 4.23
N SER A 233 -6.80 6.16 5.43
CA SER A 233 -7.01 4.72 5.66
C SER A 233 -8.12 4.15 4.80
N LEU A 234 -9.25 4.87 4.72
CA LEU A 234 -10.36 4.48 3.85
C LEU A 234 -9.95 4.48 2.37
N GLY A 235 -9.27 5.54 1.94
CA GLY A 235 -8.78 5.70 0.57
C GLY A 235 -7.81 4.57 0.18
N ALA A 236 -6.80 4.32 1.01
CA ALA A 236 -5.79 3.29 0.80
C ALA A 236 -6.40 1.89 0.78
N ALA A 237 -7.22 1.51 1.77
CA ALA A 237 -7.84 0.20 1.82
C ALA A 237 -8.70 -0.07 0.58
N ALA A 238 -9.53 0.90 0.19
CA ALA A 238 -10.41 0.74 -0.96
C ALA A 238 -9.67 0.72 -2.30
N LEU A 239 -8.71 1.63 -2.51
CA LEU A 239 -7.94 1.67 -3.75
C LEU A 239 -7.04 0.43 -3.89
N ARG A 240 -6.42 -0.05 -2.80
CA ARG A 240 -5.55 -1.24 -2.80
C ARG A 240 -6.34 -2.52 -3.05
N ILE A 241 -7.43 -2.75 -2.30
CA ILE A 241 -8.24 -3.97 -2.45
C ILE A 241 -8.97 -3.98 -3.80
N ALA A 242 -9.68 -2.91 -4.14
CA ALA A 242 -10.43 -2.89 -5.39
C ALA A 242 -9.51 -2.85 -6.61
N GLY A 243 -8.38 -2.13 -6.53
CA GLY A 243 -7.34 -2.12 -7.55
C GLY A 243 -6.73 -3.50 -7.75
N GLY A 244 -6.32 -4.16 -6.66
CA GLY A 244 -5.78 -5.52 -6.69
C GLY A 244 -6.73 -6.53 -7.32
N ILE A 245 -7.99 -6.54 -6.88
CA ILE A 245 -9.01 -7.44 -7.47
C ILE A 245 -9.22 -7.10 -8.95
N PHE A 246 -9.26 -5.81 -9.32
CA PHE A 246 -9.43 -5.40 -10.71
C PHE A 246 -8.29 -5.91 -11.58
N THR A 247 -7.03 -5.65 -11.20
CA THR A 247 -5.87 -6.00 -12.01
C THR A 247 -5.80 -7.50 -12.23
N LYS A 248 -5.91 -8.30 -11.16
CA LYS A 248 -5.77 -9.75 -11.30
C LYS A 248 -6.96 -10.45 -11.97
N ILE A 249 -8.14 -9.81 -12.05
CA ILE A 249 -9.20 -10.29 -12.93
C ILE A 249 -8.81 -10.11 -14.41
N ALA A 250 -8.22 -8.97 -14.74
CA ALA A 250 -7.83 -8.64 -16.10
C ALA A 250 -6.61 -9.46 -16.57
N ASP A 251 -5.60 -9.58 -15.71
CA ASP A 251 -4.38 -10.35 -15.90
C ASP A 251 -4.69 -11.82 -16.17
N ILE A 252 -5.24 -12.55 -15.19
CA ILE A 252 -5.64 -13.97 -15.36
C ILE A 252 -6.61 -14.15 -16.54
N GLY A 253 -7.52 -13.19 -16.74
CA GLY A 253 -8.44 -13.18 -17.87
C GLY A 253 -7.73 -13.19 -19.23
N SER A 254 -6.65 -12.42 -19.33
CA SER A 254 -5.83 -12.25 -20.53
C SER A 254 -4.82 -13.39 -20.68
N ASP A 255 -4.14 -13.76 -19.60
CA ASP A 255 -3.06 -14.74 -19.57
C ASP A 255 -3.51 -16.17 -19.81
N LEU A 256 -4.70 -16.54 -19.36
CA LEU A 256 -5.26 -17.85 -19.70
C LEU A 256 -5.49 -18.04 -21.20
N MET A 257 -5.52 -16.96 -22.00
CA MET A 257 -5.61 -17.06 -23.46
C MET A 257 -4.32 -17.60 -24.08
N LYS A 258 -3.16 -17.42 -23.42
CA LYS A 258 -1.87 -18.01 -23.83
C LYS A 258 -1.97 -19.54 -23.87
N ILE A 259 -2.62 -20.14 -22.88
CA ILE A 259 -2.78 -21.59 -22.79
C ILE A 259 -3.88 -22.06 -23.74
N VAL A 260 -5.03 -21.38 -23.75
CA VAL A 260 -6.21 -21.79 -24.51
C VAL A 260 -5.99 -21.69 -26.02
N PHE A 261 -5.39 -20.59 -26.48
CA PHE A 261 -5.28 -20.27 -27.91
C PHE A 261 -3.84 -20.26 -28.43
N LYS A 262 -2.83 -20.48 -27.57
CA LYS A 262 -1.41 -20.50 -27.95
C LYS A 262 -0.96 -19.22 -28.67
N ILE A 263 -1.48 -18.08 -28.19
CA ILE A 263 -1.09 -16.75 -28.65
C ILE A 263 0.06 -16.17 -27.81
N LYS A 264 0.67 -15.08 -28.29
CA LYS A 264 1.70 -14.34 -27.55
C LYS A 264 1.11 -13.66 -26.31
N GLU A 265 1.96 -13.37 -25.33
CA GLU A 265 1.67 -12.39 -24.28
C GLU A 265 1.40 -11.03 -24.91
N ASP A 266 0.38 -10.33 -24.42
CA ASP A 266 -0.08 -9.03 -24.92
C ASP A 266 -0.48 -8.95 -26.40
N ASP A 267 -0.98 -10.06 -26.96
CA ASP A 267 -1.46 -10.10 -28.34
C ASP A 267 -2.56 -9.04 -28.59
N ALA A 268 -2.35 -8.17 -29.59
CA ALA A 268 -3.27 -7.08 -29.90
C ALA A 268 -4.70 -7.54 -30.21
N ARG A 269 -4.92 -8.81 -30.58
CA ARG A 269 -6.26 -9.39 -30.84
C ARG A 269 -7.02 -9.73 -29.57
N ASN A 270 -6.34 -9.82 -28.43
CA ASN A 270 -6.96 -10.13 -27.15
C ASN A 270 -7.55 -8.85 -26.52
N PRO A 271 -8.89 -8.74 -26.39
CA PRO A 271 -9.52 -7.55 -25.80
C PRO A 271 -9.16 -7.33 -24.33
N GLY A 272 -8.64 -8.34 -23.63
CA GLY A 272 -8.22 -8.27 -22.24
C GLY A 272 -6.96 -7.45 -21.98
N VAL A 273 -6.04 -7.34 -22.93
CA VAL A 273 -4.70 -6.74 -22.72
C VAL A 273 -4.79 -5.27 -22.31
N ILE A 274 -5.69 -4.49 -22.90
CA ILE A 274 -5.90 -3.09 -22.48
C ILE A 274 -6.45 -3.02 -21.04
N ALA A 275 -7.30 -3.98 -20.64
CA ALA A 275 -7.80 -4.03 -19.27
C ALA A 275 -6.70 -4.44 -18.29
N ASP A 276 -5.79 -5.29 -18.73
CA ASP A 276 -4.61 -5.71 -17.97
C ASP A 276 -3.66 -4.53 -17.73
N CYS A 277 -3.27 -3.81 -18.78
CA CYS A 277 -2.48 -2.58 -18.64
C CYS A 277 -3.19 -1.53 -17.77
N THR A 278 -4.52 -1.44 -17.88
CA THR A 278 -5.32 -0.57 -17.00
C THR A 278 -5.20 -1.05 -15.54
N GLY A 279 -5.17 -2.36 -15.34
CA GLY A 279 -4.95 -3.04 -14.07
C GLY A 279 -3.62 -2.71 -13.44
N ASP A 280 -2.51 -2.78 -14.16
CA ASP A 280 -1.18 -2.48 -13.60
C ASP A 280 -1.12 -1.03 -13.11
N ASN A 281 -1.75 -0.11 -13.84
CA ASN A 281 -1.88 1.28 -13.38
C ASN A 281 -2.84 1.39 -12.18
N ALA A 282 -3.98 0.71 -12.20
CA ALA A 282 -5.04 0.80 -11.20
C ALA A 282 -4.76 0.08 -9.87
N GLY A 283 -4.03 -1.02 -9.91
CA GLY A 283 -3.71 -1.88 -8.76
C GLY A 283 -2.26 -1.75 -8.35
N ASP A 284 -1.34 -1.92 -9.30
CA ASP A 284 0.08 -2.03 -9.03
C ASP A 284 0.81 -0.69 -8.98
N SER A 285 0.23 0.38 -9.51
CA SER A 285 0.72 1.75 -9.33
C SER A 285 -0.10 2.55 -8.33
N VAL A 286 -1.42 2.62 -8.51
CA VAL A 286 -2.31 3.37 -7.59
C VAL A 286 -2.34 2.75 -6.21
N GLY A 287 -2.35 1.42 -6.12
CA GLY A 287 -2.38 0.70 -4.85
C GLY A 287 -1.22 1.10 -3.94
N PRO A 288 0.05 0.88 -4.33
CA PRO A 288 1.18 1.25 -3.47
C PRO A 288 1.28 2.75 -3.23
N THR A 289 0.82 3.58 -4.17
CA THR A 289 0.80 5.03 -4.00
C THR A 289 -0.17 5.44 -2.89
N ALA A 290 -1.40 4.90 -2.89
CA ALA A 290 -2.37 5.21 -1.85
C ALA A 290 -1.98 4.59 -0.49
N ASP A 291 -1.46 3.36 -0.51
CA ASP A 291 -0.94 2.65 0.66
C ASP A 291 0.28 3.37 1.27
N GLY A 292 1.21 3.84 0.44
CA GLY A 292 2.36 4.63 0.87
C GLY A 292 1.96 5.95 1.49
N PHE A 293 0.96 6.65 0.93
CA PHE A 293 0.44 7.90 1.48
C PHE A 293 -0.09 7.68 2.90
N GLU A 294 -0.95 6.68 3.06
CA GLU A 294 -1.53 6.30 4.35
C GLU A 294 -0.48 5.80 5.34
N THR A 295 0.50 5.02 4.89
CA THR A 295 1.58 4.52 5.75
C THR A 295 2.34 5.67 6.40
N TYR A 296 2.64 6.72 5.62
CA TYR A 296 3.35 7.89 6.12
C TYR A 296 2.50 8.72 7.08
N GLY A 297 1.24 8.96 6.74
CA GLY A 297 0.30 9.67 7.58
C GLY A 297 0.08 8.98 8.92
N VAL A 298 -0.41 7.74 8.89
CA VAL A 298 -0.77 6.96 10.08
C VAL A 298 0.42 6.69 10.98
N THR A 299 1.62 6.40 10.44
CA THR A 299 2.83 6.23 11.27
C THR A 299 3.21 7.54 11.95
N GLY A 300 3.07 8.68 11.24
CA GLY A 300 3.27 10.01 11.80
C GLY A 300 2.27 10.31 12.93
N VAL A 301 0.98 10.07 12.70
CA VAL A 301 -0.07 10.24 13.72
C VAL A 301 0.20 9.35 14.92
N ALA A 302 0.55 8.08 14.73
CA ALA A 302 0.86 7.15 15.82
C ALA A 302 1.98 7.67 16.73
N LEU A 303 3.07 8.20 16.14
CA LEU A 303 4.17 8.79 16.91
C LEU A 303 3.77 10.09 17.61
N ILE A 304 2.99 10.96 16.96
CA ILE A 304 2.47 12.18 17.59
C ILE A 304 1.61 11.82 18.79
N THR A 305 0.66 10.90 18.63
CA THR A 305 -0.20 10.39 19.71
C THR A 305 0.64 9.84 20.85
N PHE A 306 1.63 8.99 20.54
CA PHE A 306 2.51 8.42 21.56
C PHE A 306 3.28 9.51 22.32
N ILE A 307 3.89 10.46 21.61
CA ILE A 307 4.66 11.55 22.23
C ILE A 307 3.76 12.34 23.18
N LEU A 308 2.55 12.69 22.77
CA LEU A 308 1.63 13.48 23.60
C LEU A 308 1.07 12.71 24.80
N ALA A 309 0.85 11.40 24.65
CA ALA A 309 0.24 10.57 25.69
C ALA A 309 1.25 9.99 26.70
N ALA A 310 2.47 9.66 26.25
CA ALA A 310 3.42 8.89 27.04
C ALA A 310 4.66 9.68 27.51
N VAL A 311 4.97 10.85 26.91
CA VAL A 311 6.10 11.69 27.33
C VAL A 311 5.66 12.67 28.41
N LYS A 312 6.40 12.70 29.52
CA LYS A 312 5.99 13.41 30.74
C LYS A 312 6.14 14.93 30.66
N SER A 313 7.16 15.42 29.94
CA SER A 313 7.53 16.84 29.91
C SER A 313 7.09 17.51 28.61
N PRO A 314 6.32 18.62 28.66
CA PRO A 314 5.92 19.38 27.46
C PRO A 314 7.12 19.86 26.62
N THR A 315 8.24 20.22 27.26
CA THR A 315 9.47 20.61 26.55
C THR A 315 10.03 19.47 25.72
N VAL A 316 10.05 18.25 26.29
CA VAL A 316 10.54 17.05 25.58
C VAL A 316 9.56 16.65 24.47
N GLN A 317 8.26 16.85 24.68
CA GLN A 317 7.26 16.66 23.62
C GLN A 317 7.55 17.55 22.42
N VAL A 318 7.75 18.87 22.62
CA VAL A 318 8.10 19.80 21.53
C VAL A 318 9.41 19.38 20.84
N GLN A 319 10.44 19.00 21.61
CA GLN A 319 11.71 18.51 21.05
C GLN A 319 11.51 17.32 20.13
N LEU A 320 10.76 16.30 20.56
CA LEU A 320 10.52 15.10 19.78
C LEU A 320 9.61 15.36 18.57
N LEU A 321 8.56 16.17 18.71
CA LEU A 321 7.66 16.54 17.61
C LEU A 321 8.40 17.28 16.50
N VAL A 322 9.17 18.32 16.84
CA VAL A 322 9.95 19.06 15.86
C VAL A 322 10.99 18.13 15.21
N TRP A 323 11.66 17.30 16.01
CA TRP A 323 12.66 16.36 15.50
C TRP A 323 12.10 15.34 14.50
N ILE A 324 10.96 14.69 14.77
CA ILE A 324 10.39 13.72 13.83
C ILE A 324 9.98 14.39 12.51
N PHE A 325 9.44 15.61 12.55
CA PHE A 325 9.07 16.34 11.32
C PHE A 325 10.30 16.79 10.53
N VAL A 326 11.35 17.26 11.21
CA VAL A 326 12.64 17.57 10.56
C VAL A 326 13.24 16.31 9.94
N MET A 327 13.15 15.16 10.60
CA MET A 327 13.61 13.89 10.03
C MET A 327 12.88 13.53 8.74
N ARG A 328 11.55 13.68 8.67
CA ARG A 328 10.77 13.43 7.45
C ARG A 328 11.21 14.33 6.30
N ILE A 329 11.50 15.60 6.58
CA ILE A 329 12.01 16.55 5.59
C ILE A 329 13.38 16.09 5.08
N ILE A 330 14.27 15.68 5.98
CA ILE A 330 15.61 15.23 5.63
C ILE A 330 15.59 13.93 4.83
N MET A 331 14.63 13.04 5.08
CA MET A 331 14.43 11.81 4.29
C MET A 331 14.07 12.11 2.82
N LEU A 332 13.32 13.19 2.54
CA LEU A 332 13.09 13.67 1.17
C LEU A 332 14.40 14.12 0.51
N VAL A 333 15.21 14.89 1.25
CA VAL A 333 16.53 15.36 0.77
C VAL A 333 17.48 14.18 0.52
N ALA A 334 17.52 13.22 1.44
CA ALA A 334 18.32 12.00 1.33
C ALA A 334 17.94 11.20 0.08
N SER A 335 16.63 11.03 -0.16
CA SER A 335 16.10 10.31 -1.33
C SER A 335 16.46 11.01 -2.64
N ALA A 336 16.31 12.34 -2.71
CA ALA A 336 16.69 13.11 -3.88
C ALA A 336 18.20 13.04 -4.15
N ALA A 337 19.03 13.22 -3.12
CA ALA A 337 20.49 13.13 -3.24
C ALA A 337 20.93 11.73 -3.71
N ALA A 338 20.39 10.67 -3.10
CA ALA A 338 20.68 9.29 -3.48
C ALA A 338 20.26 8.98 -4.91
N TYR A 339 19.10 9.47 -5.36
CA TYR A 339 18.67 9.34 -6.75
C TYR A 339 19.66 9.95 -7.75
N PHE A 340 20.12 11.18 -7.50
CA PHE A 340 21.10 11.83 -8.39
C PHE A 340 22.46 11.13 -8.38
N ILE A 341 22.96 10.73 -7.19
CA ILE A 341 24.21 9.98 -7.04
C ILE A 341 24.11 8.65 -7.80
N ASN A 342 23.03 7.89 -7.57
CA ASN A 342 22.81 6.61 -8.26
C ASN A 342 22.70 6.81 -9.78
N GLY A 343 21.97 7.83 -10.23
CA GLY A 343 21.84 8.17 -11.64
C GLY A 343 23.18 8.51 -12.29
N PHE A 344 24.08 9.22 -11.58
CA PHE A 344 25.44 9.49 -12.06
C PHE A 344 26.26 8.20 -12.20
N ILE A 345 26.26 7.35 -11.17
CA ILE A 345 26.99 6.07 -11.16
C ILE A 345 26.47 5.15 -12.27
N ALA A 346 25.15 4.99 -12.38
CA ALA A 346 24.52 4.15 -13.38
C ALA A 346 24.79 4.66 -14.80
N LYS A 347 24.75 5.98 -15.03
CA LYS A 347 25.09 6.58 -16.32
C LYS A 347 26.56 6.37 -16.68
N ALA A 348 27.48 6.54 -15.72
CA ALA A 348 28.91 6.35 -15.94
C ALA A 348 29.22 4.89 -16.30
N LYS A 349 28.54 3.93 -15.66
CA LYS A 349 28.77 2.49 -15.87
C LYS A 349 28.06 1.92 -17.10
N TYR A 350 26.81 2.31 -17.33
CA TYR A 350 25.93 1.66 -18.31
C TYR A 350 25.51 2.56 -19.48
N GLY A 351 25.88 3.84 -19.50
CA GLY A 351 25.42 4.80 -20.50
C GLY A 351 25.71 4.37 -21.95
N ASN A 352 26.84 3.69 -22.17
CA ASN A 352 27.24 3.16 -23.48
C ASN A 352 27.25 1.62 -23.54
N ALA A 353 26.92 0.94 -22.44
CA ALA A 353 26.97 -0.51 -22.37
C ALA A 353 25.90 -1.15 -23.25
N ASP A 354 26.24 -2.30 -23.86
CA ASP A 354 25.31 -3.10 -24.64
C ASP A 354 24.52 -4.08 -23.77
N GLU A 355 25.01 -4.41 -22.58
CA GLU A 355 24.31 -5.27 -21.63
C GLU A 355 24.32 -4.65 -20.23
N MET A 356 23.26 -4.92 -19.48
CA MET A 356 23.09 -4.42 -18.12
C MET A 356 22.22 -5.38 -17.33
N ASN A 357 22.61 -5.64 -16.07
CA ASN A 357 21.69 -6.21 -15.11
C ASN A 357 20.73 -5.10 -14.63
N PHE A 358 19.45 -5.19 -15.02
CA PHE A 358 18.41 -4.22 -14.67
C PHE A 358 18.15 -4.11 -13.16
N GLU A 359 18.44 -5.17 -12.38
CA GLU A 359 18.31 -5.15 -10.92
C GLU A 359 19.43 -4.34 -10.22
N ALA A 360 20.58 -4.14 -10.86
CA ALA A 360 21.75 -3.54 -10.22
C ALA A 360 21.58 -2.05 -9.90
N PRO A 361 21.08 -1.18 -10.81
CA PRO A 361 20.82 0.23 -10.48
C PRO A 361 19.76 0.43 -9.39
N LEU A 362 18.77 -0.46 -9.33
CA LEU A 362 17.70 -0.43 -8.34
C LEU A 362 18.22 -0.85 -6.95
N THR A 363 18.98 -1.94 -6.90
CA THR A 363 19.70 -2.38 -5.68
C THR A 363 20.63 -1.28 -5.15
N SER A 364 21.43 -0.70 -6.06
CA SER A 364 22.35 0.39 -5.74
C SER A 364 21.62 1.60 -5.16
N LEU A 365 20.47 1.98 -5.72
CA LEU A 365 19.67 3.08 -5.21
C LEU A 365 19.20 2.83 -3.76
N VAL A 366 18.69 1.63 -3.48
CA VAL A 366 18.23 1.26 -2.12
C VAL A 366 19.37 1.37 -1.10
N TRP A 367 20.55 0.82 -1.40
CA TRP A 367 21.71 0.88 -0.51
C TRP A 367 22.27 2.29 -0.34
N ILE A 368 22.44 3.05 -1.44
CA ILE A 368 22.92 4.44 -1.37
C ILE A 368 21.96 5.28 -0.53
N THR A 369 20.65 5.13 -0.74
CA THR A 369 19.64 5.86 0.04
C THR A 369 19.72 5.49 1.52
N SER A 370 19.91 4.21 1.84
CA SER A 370 20.07 3.75 3.22
C SER A 370 21.27 4.40 3.89
N PHE A 371 22.44 4.37 3.26
CA PHE A 371 23.66 4.97 3.83
C PHE A 371 23.54 6.49 3.99
N VAL A 372 23.02 7.19 2.97
CA VAL A 372 22.83 8.64 3.02
C VAL A 372 21.81 9.01 4.09
N SER A 373 20.68 8.29 4.17
CA SER A 373 19.62 8.52 5.16
C SER A 373 20.10 8.26 6.58
N ILE A 374 20.86 7.18 6.83
CA ILE A 374 21.47 6.91 8.15
C ILE A 374 22.46 8.02 8.52
N ALA A 375 23.39 8.38 7.62
CA ALA A 375 24.37 9.43 7.89
C ALA A 375 23.70 10.78 8.24
N LEU A 376 22.68 11.17 7.48
CA LEU A 376 21.91 12.37 7.75
C LEU A 376 21.07 12.27 9.02
N THR A 377 20.56 11.09 9.37
CA THR A 377 19.81 10.85 10.62
C THR A 377 20.69 11.11 11.84
N TYR A 378 21.94 10.63 11.85
CA TYR A 378 22.87 10.93 12.94
C TYR A 378 23.24 12.42 12.98
N LEU A 379 23.59 13.01 11.83
CA LEU A 379 23.94 14.42 11.73
C LEU A 379 22.81 15.32 12.26
N VAL A 380 21.61 15.13 11.75
CA VAL A 380 20.46 15.97 12.10
C VAL A 380 20.01 15.73 13.53
N SER A 381 20.06 14.50 14.04
CA SER A 381 19.76 14.24 15.46
C SER A 381 20.72 14.99 16.37
N SER A 382 22.02 14.99 16.03
CA SER A 382 23.03 15.73 16.82
C SER A 382 22.84 17.25 16.80
N LEU A 383 22.24 17.79 15.74
CA LEU A 383 22.01 19.22 15.57
C LEU A 383 20.69 19.69 16.19
N ILE A 384 19.63 18.89 16.05
CA ILE A 384 18.26 19.27 16.44
C ILE A 384 17.97 18.91 17.89
N ILE A 385 18.44 17.75 18.37
CA ILE A 385 18.22 17.30 19.74
C ILE A 385 19.53 16.95 20.47
N PRO A 386 20.56 17.82 20.48
CA PRO A 386 21.88 17.52 21.07
C PRO A 386 21.81 17.06 22.53
N SER A 387 20.78 17.51 23.26
CA SER A 387 20.41 16.99 24.57
C SER A 387 18.90 16.83 24.62
N LEU A 388 18.44 15.69 25.15
CA LEU A 388 17.01 15.41 25.36
C LEU A 388 16.77 15.15 26.84
N GLY A 389 15.90 15.95 27.45
CA GLY A 389 15.61 15.83 28.90
C GLY A 389 16.85 15.92 29.81
N GLY A 390 17.88 16.65 29.38
CA GLY A 390 19.15 16.82 30.11
C GLY A 390 20.21 15.76 29.81
N ASP A 391 19.91 14.74 29.02
CA ASP A 391 20.88 13.70 28.62
C ASP A 391 21.40 13.96 27.20
N ALA A 392 22.72 14.21 27.10
CA ALA A 392 23.42 14.49 25.83
C ALA A 392 23.72 13.23 24.99
N THR A 393 23.31 12.05 25.45
CA THR A 393 23.52 10.77 24.75
C THR A 393 22.27 10.27 24.03
N GLN A 394 21.10 10.87 24.27
CA GLN A 394 19.83 10.35 23.72
C GLN A 394 19.71 10.51 22.21
N TRP A 395 20.31 11.56 21.63
CA TRP A 395 20.20 11.83 20.19
C TRP A 395 20.74 10.69 19.33
N TRP A 396 21.88 10.09 19.71
CA TRP A 396 22.49 9.03 18.90
C TRP A 396 21.79 7.69 19.15
N LYS A 397 21.22 7.47 20.34
CA LYS A 397 20.38 6.29 20.65
C LYS A 397 19.12 6.31 19.79
N LEU A 398 18.40 7.44 19.77
CA LEU A 398 17.22 7.63 18.92
C LEU A 398 17.58 7.52 17.42
N ALA A 399 18.71 8.11 16.99
CA ALA A 399 19.21 7.95 15.62
C ALA A 399 19.51 6.48 15.28
N THR A 400 20.06 5.71 16.21
CA THR A 400 20.35 4.28 16.03
C THR A 400 19.05 3.48 15.86
N ILE A 401 18.02 3.79 16.65
CA ILE A 401 16.70 3.14 16.55
C ILE A 401 16.07 3.41 15.18
N ILE A 402 16.02 4.67 14.73
CA ILE A 402 15.54 5.02 13.37
C ILE A 402 16.39 4.29 12.31
N SER A 403 17.71 4.26 12.48
CA SER A 403 18.62 3.60 11.54
C SER A 403 18.38 2.09 11.42
N CYS A 404 17.89 1.42 12.46
CA CYS A 404 17.47 0.02 12.37
C CYS A 404 16.30 -0.14 11.40
N GLY A 405 15.34 0.78 11.43
CA GLY A 405 14.25 0.84 10.46
C GLY A 405 14.72 1.15 9.04
N THR A 406 15.59 2.16 8.88
CA THR A 406 16.15 2.51 7.57
C THR A 406 16.91 1.33 6.96
N LEU A 407 17.69 0.62 7.78
CA LEU A 407 18.44 -0.56 7.37
C LEU A 407 17.51 -1.73 7.01
N ALA A 408 16.35 -1.86 7.66
CA ALA A 408 15.34 -2.84 7.29
C ALA A 408 14.90 -2.66 5.83
N GLY A 409 14.73 -1.42 5.40
CA GLY A 409 14.40 -1.08 4.02
C GLY A 409 15.48 -1.49 3.00
N ALA A 410 16.71 -1.82 3.43
CA ALA A 410 17.78 -2.34 2.57
C ALA A 410 17.90 -3.86 2.67
N ILE A 411 17.88 -4.38 3.89
CA ILE A 411 18.07 -5.82 4.17
C ILE A 411 16.89 -6.64 3.66
N ILE A 412 15.65 -6.18 3.91
CA ILE A 412 14.45 -6.92 3.53
C ILE A 412 14.40 -7.12 2.01
N PRO A 413 14.60 -6.10 1.15
CA PRO A 413 14.70 -6.30 -0.29
C PRO A 413 15.75 -7.34 -0.73
N GLU A 414 16.94 -7.35 -0.14
CA GLU A 414 17.96 -8.34 -0.46
C GLU A 414 17.53 -9.75 -0.08
N LEU A 415 16.89 -9.91 1.08
CA LEU A 415 16.34 -11.21 1.49
C LEU A 415 15.22 -11.66 0.55
N VAL A 416 14.33 -10.77 0.12
CA VAL A 416 13.28 -11.10 -0.85
C VAL A 416 13.88 -11.56 -2.18
N LYS A 417 14.91 -10.88 -2.69
CA LYS A 417 15.60 -11.26 -3.93
C LYS A 417 16.15 -12.68 -3.91
N VAL A 418 16.59 -13.17 -2.74
CA VAL A 418 17.02 -14.57 -2.56
C VAL A 418 15.91 -15.57 -2.88
N PHE A 419 14.63 -15.18 -2.80
CA PHE A 419 13.49 -16.05 -3.11
C PHE A 419 12.82 -15.75 -4.45
N THR A 420 12.82 -14.49 -4.90
CA THR A 420 12.00 -14.07 -6.05
C THR A 420 12.79 -13.77 -7.31
N SER A 421 14.07 -13.34 -7.23
CA SER A 421 14.82 -12.92 -8.42
C SER A 421 14.96 -14.03 -9.46
N VAL A 422 15.05 -13.68 -10.74
CA VAL A 422 15.36 -14.63 -11.84
C VAL A 422 16.72 -15.31 -11.70
N ASP A 423 17.60 -14.80 -10.83
CA ASP A 423 18.90 -15.39 -10.51
C ASP A 423 18.88 -16.23 -9.22
N SER A 424 17.79 -16.19 -8.47
CA SER A 424 17.59 -16.96 -7.23
C SER A 424 17.69 -18.47 -7.47
N ARG A 425 18.20 -19.19 -6.47
CA ARG A 425 18.15 -20.65 -6.42
C ARG A 425 16.71 -21.16 -6.26
N HIS A 426 15.87 -20.48 -5.48
CA HIS A 426 14.47 -20.86 -5.28
C HIS A 426 13.65 -20.73 -6.57
N THR A 427 13.78 -19.62 -7.30
CA THR A 427 13.09 -19.44 -8.58
C THR A 427 13.52 -20.49 -9.61
N LYS A 428 14.81 -20.82 -9.66
CA LYS A 428 15.33 -21.89 -10.54
C LYS A 428 14.81 -23.27 -10.14
N GLU A 429 14.66 -23.54 -8.84
CA GLU A 429 14.07 -24.77 -8.33
C GLU A 429 12.60 -24.91 -8.73
N ILE A 430 11.84 -23.81 -8.81
CA ILE A 430 10.46 -23.83 -9.32
C ILE A 430 10.44 -24.26 -10.79
N VAL A 431 11.35 -23.74 -11.61
CA VAL A 431 11.46 -24.13 -13.03
C VAL A 431 11.83 -25.61 -13.16
N ALA A 432 12.81 -26.09 -12.39
CA ALA A 432 13.20 -27.50 -12.37
C ALA A 432 12.03 -28.40 -11.92
N SER A 433 11.34 -28.03 -10.85
CA SER A 433 10.16 -28.75 -10.36
C SER A 433 9.04 -28.80 -11.40
N ALA A 434 8.76 -27.69 -12.08
CA ALA A 434 7.76 -27.61 -13.15
C ALA A 434 8.15 -28.47 -14.37
N GLN A 435 9.45 -28.58 -14.67
CA GLN A 435 9.96 -29.43 -15.73
C GLN A 435 9.75 -30.92 -15.42
N GLU A 436 9.99 -31.33 -14.17
CA GLU A 436 9.92 -32.74 -13.76
C GLU A 436 8.48 -33.22 -13.50
N GLY A 437 7.59 -32.36 -12.99
CA GLY A 437 6.25 -32.78 -12.58
C GLY A 437 5.12 -31.79 -12.91
N GLY A 438 5.35 -30.90 -13.87
CA GLY A 438 4.34 -29.99 -14.38
C GLY A 438 3.84 -28.98 -13.34
N PRO A 439 2.62 -28.44 -13.53
CA PRO A 439 2.08 -27.37 -12.68
C PRO A 439 2.04 -27.72 -11.20
N SER A 440 1.75 -28.98 -10.86
CA SER A 440 1.63 -29.40 -9.46
C SER A 440 2.93 -29.23 -8.69
N LEU A 441 4.06 -29.71 -9.23
CA LEU A 441 5.36 -29.56 -8.56
C LEU A 441 5.85 -28.11 -8.62
N GLY A 442 5.59 -27.38 -9.72
CA GLY A 442 5.89 -25.95 -9.80
C GLY A 442 5.18 -25.13 -8.71
N ILE A 443 3.88 -25.40 -8.48
CA ILE A 443 3.11 -24.76 -7.40
C ILE A 443 3.70 -25.16 -6.03
N LEU A 444 3.93 -26.44 -5.77
CA LEU A 444 4.50 -26.85 -4.47
C LEU A 444 5.86 -26.21 -4.20
N SER A 445 6.70 -26.04 -5.23
CA SER A 445 8.02 -25.40 -5.09
C SER A 445 7.91 -23.90 -4.75
N GLY A 446 6.99 -23.16 -5.36
CA GLY A 446 6.77 -21.74 -4.98
C GLY A 446 6.12 -21.59 -3.60
N PHE A 447 5.27 -22.53 -3.20
CA PHE A 447 4.78 -22.62 -1.82
C PHE A 447 5.93 -22.80 -0.82
N VAL A 448 6.93 -23.63 -1.14
CA VAL A 448 8.15 -23.78 -0.33
C VAL A 448 8.93 -22.46 -0.26
N ALA A 449 9.16 -21.79 -1.39
CA ALA A 449 9.87 -20.50 -1.43
C ALA A 449 9.19 -19.45 -0.54
N GLY A 450 7.86 -19.32 -0.63
CA GLY A 450 7.08 -18.41 0.21
C GLY A 450 7.25 -18.68 1.71
N ASN A 451 7.12 -19.93 2.14
CA ASN A 451 7.24 -20.27 3.57
C ASN A 451 8.64 -20.05 4.13
N PHE A 452 9.68 -20.43 3.38
CA PHE A 452 11.07 -20.18 3.77
C PHE A 452 11.34 -18.68 3.87
N SER A 453 10.82 -17.88 2.93
CA SER A 453 10.95 -16.43 2.99
C SER A 453 10.32 -15.84 4.27
N GLY A 454 9.13 -16.33 4.66
CA GLY A 454 8.46 -15.91 5.89
C GLY A 454 9.34 -16.07 7.14
N TYR A 455 10.05 -17.18 7.25
CA TYR A 455 10.99 -17.45 8.35
C TYR A 455 12.14 -16.42 8.41
N TYR A 456 12.88 -16.24 7.31
CA TYR A 456 14.06 -15.36 7.31
C TYR A 456 13.71 -13.88 7.43
N LEU A 457 12.65 -13.43 6.75
CA LEU A 457 12.19 -12.05 6.86
C LEU A 457 11.65 -11.75 8.26
N GLY A 458 10.86 -12.66 8.85
CA GLY A 458 10.36 -12.51 10.22
C GLY A 458 11.49 -12.36 11.24
N LEU A 459 12.50 -13.25 11.19
CA LEU A 459 13.66 -13.16 12.08
C LEU A 459 14.47 -11.87 11.89
N SER A 460 14.56 -11.37 10.66
CA SER A 460 15.26 -10.12 10.37
C SER A 460 14.54 -8.90 10.96
N ILE A 461 13.20 -8.87 10.88
CA ILE A 461 12.38 -7.84 11.53
C ILE A 461 12.56 -7.92 13.06
N VAL A 462 12.49 -9.13 13.63
CA VAL A 462 12.71 -9.35 15.07
C VAL A 462 14.08 -8.87 15.52
N LEU A 463 15.14 -9.17 14.76
CA LEU A 463 16.51 -8.73 15.06
C LEU A 463 16.60 -7.20 15.12
N LEU A 464 16.08 -6.51 14.10
CA LEU A 464 16.14 -5.05 14.02
C LEU A 464 15.30 -4.37 15.11
N MET A 465 14.11 -4.90 15.41
CA MET A 465 13.29 -4.44 16.54
C MET A 465 14.00 -4.70 17.86
N SER A 466 14.67 -5.84 18.04
CA SER A 466 15.40 -6.18 19.26
C SER A 466 16.55 -5.20 19.52
N ILE A 467 17.28 -4.80 18.47
CA ILE A 467 18.31 -3.76 18.59
C ILE A 467 17.67 -2.44 19.06
N GLY A 468 16.55 -2.04 18.46
CA GLY A 468 15.79 -0.86 18.88
C GLY A 468 15.37 -0.91 20.36
N TYR A 469 14.88 -2.07 20.80
CA TYR A 469 14.55 -2.33 22.21
C TYR A 469 15.77 -2.18 23.13
N LEU A 470 16.92 -2.77 22.81
CA LEU A 470 18.13 -2.68 23.63
C LEU A 470 18.61 -1.23 23.79
N PHE A 471 18.48 -0.39 22.76
CA PHE A 471 18.80 1.03 22.87
C PHE A 471 17.75 1.83 23.65
N SER A 472 16.47 1.43 23.58
CA SER A 472 15.41 2.07 24.35
C SER A 472 15.64 2.01 25.86
N GLN A 473 16.23 0.92 26.35
CA GLN A 473 16.51 0.73 27.79
C GLN A 473 17.61 1.65 28.33
N GLN A 474 18.37 2.31 27.47
CA GLN A 474 19.48 3.18 27.86
C GLN A 474 19.03 4.61 28.19
N GLY A 475 18.05 4.75 29.09
CA GLY A 475 17.65 6.04 29.69
C GLY A 475 16.31 6.63 29.22
N LEU A 476 15.65 6.09 28.18
CA LEU A 476 14.35 6.63 27.74
C LEU A 476 13.24 6.46 28.80
N HIS A 477 13.34 5.44 29.66
CA HIS A 477 12.37 5.19 30.75
C HIS A 477 12.17 6.41 31.68
N ALA A 478 13.18 7.28 31.79
CA ALA A 478 13.08 8.50 32.59
C ALA A 478 12.09 9.49 31.95
N LEU A 479 12.07 9.56 30.62
CA LEU A 479 11.35 10.56 29.82
C LEU A 479 9.91 10.15 29.50
N MET A 480 9.65 8.85 29.32
CA MET A 480 8.38 8.34 28.82
C MET A 480 7.97 7.02 29.46
N VAL A 481 6.69 6.68 29.30
CA VAL A 481 6.15 5.36 29.65
C VAL A 481 6.28 4.42 28.43
N ALA A 482 6.72 3.18 28.67
CA ALA A 482 6.90 2.14 27.66
C ALA A 482 7.83 2.53 26.51
N GLU A 483 9.08 2.84 26.86
CA GLU A 483 10.16 3.13 25.93
C GLU A 483 10.36 2.10 24.80
N PRO A 484 10.12 0.78 24.96
CA PRO A 484 10.24 -0.18 23.86
C PRO A 484 9.24 0.08 22.73
N VAL A 485 8.02 0.49 23.07
CA VAL A 485 6.98 0.76 22.09
C VAL A 485 7.31 1.99 21.28
N PHE A 486 7.81 3.05 21.93
CA PHE A 486 8.30 4.22 21.21
C PHE A 486 9.42 3.84 20.25
N ALA A 487 10.36 3.00 20.70
CA ALA A 487 11.44 2.52 19.86
C ALA A 487 10.94 1.70 18.67
N PHE A 488 9.94 0.84 18.84
CA PHE A 488 9.31 0.12 17.73
C PHE A 488 8.63 1.10 16.77
N GLY A 489 7.90 2.09 17.27
CA GLY A 489 7.34 3.17 16.44
C GLY A 489 8.42 3.91 15.64
N LEU A 490 9.59 4.18 16.23
CA LEU A 490 10.73 4.78 15.54
C LEU A 490 11.40 3.84 14.54
N VAL A 491 11.39 2.53 14.77
CA VAL A 491 11.79 1.53 13.76
C VAL A 491 10.82 1.58 12.58
N ALA A 492 9.50 1.55 12.81
CA ALA A 492 8.52 1.70 11.72
C ALA A 492 8.71 3.01 10.95
N PHE A 493 8.96 4.12 11.66
CA PHE A 493 9.30 5.40 11.06
C PHE A 493 10.61 5.34 10.24
N GLY A 494 11.61 4.62 10.72
CA GLY A 494 12.85 4.39 10.00
C GLY A 494 12.67 3.62 8.69
N PHE A 495 11.73 2.66 8.61
CA PHE A 495 11.42 2.01 7.32
C PHE A 495 10.95 3.05 6.27
N LEU A 496 10.32 4.13 6.72
CA LEU A 496 9.92 5.27 5.89
C LEU A 496 11.09 6.23 5.59
N GLY A 497 12.30 5.92 6.06
CA GLY A 497 13.53 6.66 5.75
C GLY A 497 13.90 6.69 4.27
N MET A 498 13.28 5.83 3.46
CA MET A 498 13.51 5.69 2.03
C MET A 498 12.24 5.72 1.19
N GLY A 499 11.09 6.14 1.72
CA GLY A 499 9.82 5.89 1.02
C GLY A 499 9.70 6.46 -0.39
N PRO A 500 10.25 7.64 -0.78
CA PRO A 500 10.26 8.02 -2.19
C PRO A 500 10.96 6.97 -3.08
N VAL A 501 12.03 6.36 -2.58
CA VAL A 501 12.78 5.29 -3.27
C VAL A 501 12.03 3.96 -3.22
N THR A 502 11.42 3.59 -2.09
CA THR A 502 10.57 2.39 -1.98
C THR A 502 9.42 2.44 -2.99
N ILE A 503 8.74 3.59 -3.09
CA ILE A 503 7.68 3.80 -4.09
C ILE A 503 8.25 3.82 -5.51
N ALA A 504 9.46 4.33 -5.71
CA ALA A 504 10.09 4.35 -7.01
C ALA A 504 10.41 2.96 -7.54
N VAL A 505 10.96 2.08 -6.69
CA VAL A 505 11.28 0.70 -7.08
C VAL A 505 10.03 -0.16 -7.23
N ASP A 506 8.96 0.11 -6.48
CA ASP A 506 7.67 -0.56 -6.66
C ASP A 506 7.00 -0.12 -7.97
N SER A 507 6.90 1.19 -8.19
CA SER A 507 6.32 1.78 -9.41
C SER A 507 7.12 1.50 -10.67
N TYR A 508 8.37 1.04 -10.53
CA TYR A 508 9.19 0.60 -11.64
C TYR A 508 8.53 -0.54 -12.42
N GLY A 509 8.02 -1.55 -11.70
CA GLY A 509 7.38 -2.74 -12.25
C GLY A 509 6.24 -2.45 -13.22
N PRO A 510 5.14 -1.79 -12.80
CA PRO A 510 4.00 -1.55 -13.69
C PRO A 510 4.35 -0.67 -14.91
N VAL A 511 5.41 0.15 -14.82
CA VAL A 511 5.87 0.93 -15.98
C VAL A 511 6.63 0.05 -16.98
N THR A 512 7.46 -0.87 -16.52
CA THR A 512 8.20 -1.80 -17.39
C THR A 512 7.27 -2.83 -18.03
N ASP A 513 6.32 -3.34 -17.27
CA ASP A 513 5.30 -4.27 -17.72
C ASP A 513 4.48 -3.65 -18.87
N ASN A 514 3.89 -2.48 -18.63
CA ASN A 514 3.17 -1.76 -19.69
C ASN A 514 4.05 -1.29 -20.84
N ALA A 515 5.36 -1.11 -20.65
CA ALA A 515 6.25 -0.78 -21.76
C ALA A 515 6.36 -1.96 -22.73
N GLN A 516 6.39 -3.19 -22.22
CA GLN A 516 6.29 -4.40 -23.03
C GLN A 516 4.95 -4.45 -23.77
N SER A 517 3.83 -4.27 -23.06
CA SER A 517 2.50 -4.34 -23.70
C SER A 517 2.31 -3.24 -24.74
N VAL A 518 2.79 -2.01 -24.48
CA VAL A 518 2.73 -0.91 -25.46
C VAL A 518 3.54 -1.24 -26.71
N PHE A 519 4.69 -1.91 -26.57
CA PHE A 519 5.47 -2.37 -27.72
C PHE A 519 4.65 -3.33 -28.59
N GLU A 520 4.08 -4.39 -28.00
CA GLU A 520 3.29 -5.41 -28.72
C GLU A 520 2.00 -4.82 -29.31
N LEU A 521 1.23 -4.07 -28.52
CA LEU A 521 -0.05 -3.47 -28.95
C LEU A 521 0.11 -2.41 -30.03
N SER A 522 1.28 -1.75 -30.11
CA SER A 522 1.52 -0.73 -31.12
C SER A 522 1.66 -1.29 -32.54
N LEU A 523 1.89 -2.60 -32.67
CA LEU A 523 2.13 -3.30 -33.93
C LEU A 523 3.18 -2.59 -34.80
N ILE A 524 4.13 -1.89 -34.19
CA ILE A 524 5.09 -1.02 -34.88
C ILE A 524 5.90 -1.80 -35.92
N GLU A 525 6.17 -3.08 -35.66
CA GLU A 525 6.89 -3.99 -36.55
C GLU A 525 6.15 -4.25 -37.87
N GLN A 526 4.83 -4.12 -37.85
CA GLN A 526 3.95 -4.39 -39.00
C GLN A 526 3.69 -3.12 -39.83
N ILE A 527 4.12 -1.95 -39.37
CA ILE A 527 3.92 -0.68 -40.08
C ILE A 527 4.83 -0.64 -41.33
N PRO A 528 4.26 -0.50 -42.55
CA PRO A 528 5.05 -0.45 -43.77
C PRO A 528 6.00 0.75 -43.79
N GLY A 529 7.27 0.53 -44.10
CA GLY A 529 8.28 1.61 -44.21
C GLY A 529 8.78 2.17 -42.87
N ILE A 530 8.40 1.56 -41.74
CA ILE A 530 8.70 2.09 -40.40
C ILE A 530 10.21 2.24 -40.12
N LYS A 531 11.05 1.36 -40.67
CA LYS A 531 12.51 1.46 -40.51
C LYS A 531 13.05 2.75 -41.14
N GLN A 532 12.57 3.12 -42.32
CA GLN A 532 12.95 4.37 -42.98
C GLN A 532 12.41 5.59 -42.23
N GLU A 533 11.17 5.52 -41.75
CA GLU A 533 10.55 6.60 -40.95
C GLU A 533 11.33 6.84 -39.65
N LEU A 534 11.60 5.80 -38.88
CA LEU A 534 12.38 5.90 -37.64
C LEU A 534 13.80 6.42 -37.87
N LYS A 535 14.43 6.04 -38.99
CA LYS A 535 15.75 6.58 -39.36
C LYS A 535 15.69 8.05 -39.76
N LYS A 536 14.66 8.47 -40.51
CA LYS A 536 14.49 9.83 -40.99
C LYS A 536 14.11 10.81 -39.88
N ASP A 537 13.10 10.45 -39.08
CA ASP A 537 12.44 11.38 -38.16
C ASP A 537 13.10 11.36 -36.77
N PHE A 538 13.77 10.27 -36.41
CA PHE A 538 14.37 10.07 -35.08
C PHE A 538 15.84 9.62 -35.09
N ASN A 539 16.43 9.38 -36.28
CA ASN A 539 17.79 8.85 -36.43
C ASN A 539 18.03 7.54 -35.66
N ILE A 540 17.07 6.62 -35.68
CA ILE A 540 17.14 5.33 -34.98
C ILE A 540 17.44 4.20 -35.96
N ASP A 541 18.51 3.45 -35.70
CA ASP A 541 18.77 2.16 -36.35
C ASP A 541 18.12 1.04 -35.52
N VAL A 542 16.91 0.64 -35.92
CA VAL A 542 16.06 -0.23 -35.10
C VAL A 542 16.43 -1.71 -35.18
N ASN A 543 16.47 -2.36 -34.01
CA ASN A 543 16.49 -3.81 -33.87
C ASN A 543 15.32 -4.25 -32.96
N PHE A 544 14.24 -4.73 -33.58
CA PHE A 544 13.00 -5.07 -32.88
C PHE A 544 13.17 -6.27 -31.92
N GLU A 545 13.85 -7.33 -32.34
CA GLU A 545 14.11 -8.51 -31.51
C GLU A 545 14.88 -8.14 -30.23
N ARG A 546 15.90 -7.28 -30.38
CA ARG A 546 16.67 -6.78 -29.24
C ARG A 546 15.84 -5.88 -28.35
N ALA A 547 15.02 -4.99 -28.92
CA ALA A 547 14.12 -4.13 -28.16
C ALA A 547 13.16 -4.97 -27.30
N LYS A 548 12.51 -5.96 -27.91
CA LYS A 548 11.61 -6.89 -27.24
C LYS A 548 12.29 -7.64 -26.12
N HIS A 549 13.41 -8.30 -26.40
CA HIS A 549 14.17 -9.05 -25.38
C HIS A 549 14.56 -8.17 -24.19
N MET A 550 15.00 -6.93 -24.44
CA MET A 550 15.38 -6.03 -23.36
C MET A 550 14.17 -5.54 -22.55
N LEU A 551 13.02 -5.30 -23.17
CA LEU A 551 11.78 -4.94 -22.47
C LEU A 551 11.32 -6.09 -21.56
N GLU A 552 11.25 -7.31 -22.09
CA GLU A 552 10.89 -8.52 -21.32
C GLU A 552 11.89 -8.79 -20.18
N ALA A 553 13.19 -8.63 -20.43
CA ALA A 553 14.21 -8.80 -19.40
C ALA A 553 14.13 -7.72 -18.30
N ASN A 554 13.72 -6.50 -18.66
CA ASN A 554 13.57 -5.41 -17.71
C ASN A 554 12.31 -5.54 -16.86
N ASP A 555 11.24 -6.10 -17.43
CA ASP A 555 10.02 -6.48 -16.71
C ASP A 555 10.32 -7.52 -15.61
N GLY A 556 11.14 -8.54 -15.89
CA GLY A 556 11.59 -9.48 -14.84
C GLY A 556 12.30 -8.80 -13.65
N ALA A 557 13.07 -7.73 -13.89
CA ALA A 557 13.63 -6.92 -12.81
C ALA A 557 12.53 -6.10 -12.09
N GLY A 558 11.54 -5.60 -12.84
CA GLY A 558 10.33 -5.00 -12.30
C GLY A 558 9.59 -5.92 -11.32
N ASN A 559 9.38 -7.19 -11.69
CA ASN A 559 8.73 -8.19 -10.83
C ASN A 559 9.52 -8.45 -9.55
N THR A 560 10.85 -8.53 -9.64
CA THR A 560 11.72 -8.63 -8.46
C THR A 560 11.51 -7.45 -7.51
N PHE A 561 11.55 -6.20 -8.00
CA PHE A 561 11.48 -5.01 -7.14
C PHE A 561 10.07 -4.66 -6.66
N LYS A 562 9.04 -4.99 -7.44
CA LYS A 562 7.65 -5.03 -6.98
C LYS A 562 7.50 -5.99 -5.80
N ALA A 563 8.15 -7.16 -5.86
CA ALA A 563 8.14 -8.11 -4.74
C ALA A 563 8.93 -7.58 -3.53
N THR A 564 10.05 -6.88 -3.71
CA THR A 564 10.86 -6.38 -2.58
C THR A 564 10.17 -5.28 -1.78
N ALA A 565 9.39 -4.41 -2.43
CA ALA A 565 8.68 -3.31 -1.76
C ALA A 565 7.56 -3.80 -0.84
N LYS A 566 6.87 -4.91 -1.18
CA LYS A 566 5.69 -5.39 -0.45
C LYS A 566 6.01 -5.78 1.02
N PRO A 567 7.02 -6.61 1.32
CA PRO A 567 7.42 -6.91 2.70
C PRO A 567 7.89 -5.69 3.50
N VAL A 568 8.50 -4.70 2.85
CA VAL A 568 8.89 -3.44 3.50
C VAL A 568 7.63 -2.69 3.97
N LEU A 569 6.64 -2.53 3.09
CA LEU A 569 5.38 -1.83 3.42
C LEU A 569 4.60 -2.54 4.53
N ILE A 570 4.38 -3.87 4.46
CA ILE A 570 3.69 -4.60 5.53
C ILE A 570 4.49 -4.61 6.84
N GLY A 571 5.83 -4.65 6.77
CA GLY A 571 6.70 -4.53 7.94
C GLY A 571 6.44 -3.21 8.68
N THR A 572 6.34 -2.09 7.96
CA THR A 572 6.00 -0.79 8.56
C THR A 572 4.63 -0.81 9.24
N ALA A 573 3.66 -1.47 8.63
CA ALA A 573 2.29 -1.54 9.11
C ALA A 573 2.19 -2.27 10.44
N VAL A 574 2.86 -3.42 10.54
CA VAL A 574 2.81 -4.30 11.70
C VAL A 574 3.59 -3.68 12.86
N VAL A 575 4.78 -3.16 12.58
CA VAL A 575 5.58 -2.46 13.60
C VAL A 575 4.86 -1.18 14.04
N GLY A 576 4.30 -0.39 13.12
CA GLY A 576 3.54 0.81 13.43
C GLY A 576 2.24 0.54 14.18
N ALA A 577 1.54 -0.54 13.85
CA ALA A 577 0.33 -0.96 14.57
C ALA A 577 0.61 -1.25 16.05
N THR A 578 1.81 -1.70 16.42
CA THR A 578 2.16 -1.88 17.85
C THR A 578 2.07 -0.58 18.64
N THR A 579 2.47 0.55 18.05
CA THR A 579 2.38 1.88 18.66
C THR A 579 0.93 2.31 18.87
N MET A 580 0.08 2.08 17.87
CA MET A 580 -1.36 2.41 17.97
C MET A 580 -2.09 1.50 18.96
N ILE A 581 -1.82 0.19 18.94
CA ILE A 581 -2.37 -0.76 19.92
C ILE A 581 -1.96 -0.35 21.33
N PHE A 582 -0.73 0.13 21.51
CA PHE A 582 -0.27 0.59 22.80
C PHE A 582 -1.02 1.83 23.29
N SER A 583 -1.38 2.78 22.42
CA SER A 583 -2.26 3.90 22.79
C SER A 583 -3.59 3.40 23.35
N ILE A 584 -4.18 2.34 22.77
CA ILE A 584 -5.39 1.70 23.30
C ILE A 584 -5.11 1.10 24.69
N ILE A 585 -3.99 0.39 24.85
CA ILE A 585 -3.59 -0.21 26.13
C ILE A 585 -3.44 0.88 27.21
N MET A 586 -2.76 1.98 26.90
CA MET A 586 -2.58 3.10 27.83
C MET A 586 -3.91 3.67 28.29
N ALA A 587 -4.86 3.86 27.38
CA ALA A 587 -6.21 4.33 27.70
C ALA A 587 -6.97 3.35 28.60
N LEU A 588 -6.94 2.05 28.31
CA LEU A 588 -7.65 1.00 29.07
C LEU A 588 -7.06 0.69 30.45
N THR A 589 -5.75 0.93 30.60
CA THR A 589 -5.01 0.59 31.81
C THR A 589 -4.71 1.80 32.70
N ASN A 590 -5.23 2.98 32.34
CA ASN A 590 -4.92 4.25 33.01
C ASN A 590 -3.40 4.47 33.16
N GLY A 591 -2.69 4.39 32.03
CA GLY A 591 -1.24 4.54 32.00
C GLY A 591 -0.48 3.38 32.64
N LEU A 592 -0.94 2.14 32.41
CA LEU A 592 -0.39 0.89 32.97
C LEU A 592 -0.51 0.78 34.51
N ALA A 593 -1.44 1.52 35.13
CA ALA A 593 -1.67 1.47 36.57
C ALA A 593 -2.76 0.46 36.99
N ALA A 594 -3.66 0.09 36.07
CA ALA A 594 -4.80 -0.80 36.32
C ALA A 594 -4.99 -1.81 35.18
N ASN A 595 -5.63 -2.95 35.45
CA ASN A 595 -6.02 -3.96 34.46
C ASN A 595 -4.86 -4.55 33.61
N VAL A 596 -3.60 -4.36 34.02
CA VAL A 596 -2.43 -4.87 33.28
C VAL A 596 -2.41 -6.41 33.26
N ASP A 597 -2.98 -7.04 34.29
CA ASP A 597 -3.18 -8.49 34.39
C ASP A 597 -4.05 -9.05 33.25
N LYS A 598 -4.93 -8.24 32.65
CA LYS A 598 -5.78 -8.64 31.52
C LYS A 598 -5.05 -8.73 30.19
N LEU A 599 -3.82 -8.22 30.09
CA LEU A 599 -2.92 -8.45 28.94
C LEU A 599 -2.19 -9.80 29.00
N SER A 600 -2.43 -10.58 30.07
CA SER A 600 -1.81 -11.89 30.25
C SER A 600 -2.43 -12.95 29.36
N LEU A 601 -1.63 -13.93 28.93
CA LEU A 601 -2.12 -15.17 28.33
C LEU A 601 -3.00 -16.00 29.31
N LEU A 602 -2.98 -15.68 30.60
CA LEU A 602 -3.88 -16.29 31.58
C LEU A 602 -5.29 -15.66 31.54
N HIS A 603 -5.44 -14.49 30.92
CA HIS A 603 -6.74 -13.87 30.70
C HIS A 603 -7.38 -14.46 29.44
N ALA A 604 -8.39 -15.33 29.61
CA ALA A 604 -9.00 -16.06 28.51
C ALA A 604 -9.51 -15.17 27.35
N PRO A 605 -10.19 -14.02 27.58
CA PRO A 605 -10.58 -13.11 26.50
C PRO A 605 -9.41 -12.69 25.61
N PHE A 606 -8.26 -12.32 26.19
CA PHE A 606 -7.06 -11.94 25.44
C PHE A 606 -6.58 -13.06 24.51
N VAL A 607 -6.52 -14.30 25.02
CA VAL A 607 -6.13 -15.48 24.21
C VAL A 607 -7.15 -15.79 23.12
N LEU A 608 -8.44 -15.70 23.42
CA LEU A 608 -9.50 -15.89 22.41
C LEU A 608 -9.43 -14.83 21.31
N GLY A 609 -9.05 -13.60 21.67
CA GLY A 609 -8.71 -12.54 20.73
C GLY A 609 -7.58 -12.95 19.78
N LEU A 610 -6.49 -13.49 20.33
CA LEU A 610 -5.34 -13.96 19.54
C LEU A 610 -5.73 -15.05 18.52
N ILE A 611 -6.62 -15.97 18.88
CA ILE A 611 -7.09 -17.01 17.95
C ILE A 611 -8.00 -16.40 16.88
N SER A 612 -8.85 -15.45 17.26
CA SER A 612 -9.82 -14.80 16.37
C SER A 612 -9.13 -13.96 15.30
N GLY A 613 -8.03 -13.26 15.62
CA GLY A 613 -7.28 -12.48 14.64
C GLY A 613 -6.73 -13.34 13.50
N GLY A 614 -6.18 -14.53 13.82
CA GLY A 614 -5.71 -15.49 12.83
C GLY A 614 -6.84 -15.97 11.92
N ALA A 615 -8.02 -16.28 12.47
CA ALA A 615 -9.18 -16.67 11.67
C ALA A 615 -9.62 -15.58 10.67
N VAL A 616 -9.59 -14.30 11.09
CA VAL A 616 -9.94 -13.17 10.22
C VAL A 616 -8.94 -13.00 9.07
N ILE A 617 -7.64 -13.17 9.31
CA ILE A 617 -6.60 -13.11 8.26
C ILE A 617 -6.85 -14.17 7.18
N TYR A 618 -7.08 -15.42 7.59
CA TYR A 618 -7.30 -16.51 6.63
C TYR A 618 -8.61 -16.36 5.87
N TRP A 619 -9.68 -15.90 6.54
CA TRP A 619 -10.92 -15.55 5.84
C TRP A 619 -10.69 -14.43 4.82
N PHE A 620 -9.97 -13.37 5.21
CA PHE A 620 -9.71 -12.22 4.33
C PHE A 620 -8.98 -12.65 3.06
N THR A 621 -7.92 -13.46 3.20
CA THR A 621 -7.17 -14.03 2.07
C THR A 621 -8.08 -14.87 1.17
N GLY A 622 -8.92 -15.74 1.74
CA GLY A 622 -9.87 -16.54 0.97
C GLY A 622 -10.92 -15.71 0.24
N ALA A 623 -11.48 -14.70 0.92
CA ALA A 623 -12.52 -13.82 0.38
C ALA A 623 -12.02 -12.96 -0.79
N SER A 624 -10.82 -12.39 -0.67
CA SER A 624 -10.19 -11.60 -1.74
C SER A 624 -9.82 -12.46 -2.93
N THR A 625 -9.22 -13.65 -2.70
CA THR A 625 -8.91 -14.62 -3.77
C THR A 625 -10.19 -15.08 -4.48
N GLN A 626 -11.27 -15.39 -3.74
CA GLN A 626 -12.56 -15.78 -4.34
C GLN A 626 -13.14 -14.69 -5.25
N ALA A 627 -12.99 -13.42 -4.88
CA ALA A 627 -13.44 -12.30 -5.70
C ALA A 627 -12.68 -12.24 -7.04
N VAL A 628 -11.36 -12.47 -7.01
CA VAL A 628 -10.52 -12.57 -8.21
C VAL A 628 -10.93 -13.76 -9.07
N THR A 629 -10.97 -14.97 -8.50
CA THR A 629 -11.32 -16.21 -9.23
C THR A 629 -12.63 -16.08 -9.99
N THR A 630 -13.65 -15.50 -9.35
CA THR A 630 -14.98 -15.35 -9.93
C THR A 630 -15.00 -14.30 -11.03
N GLY A 631 -14.32 -13.17 -10.82
CA GLY A 631 -14.21 -12.14 -11.83
C GLY A 631 -13.42 -12.62 -13.04
N ALA A 632 -12.28 -13.28 -12.82
CA ALA A 632 -11.41 -13.83 -13.84
C ALA A 632 -12.18 -14.82 -14.74
N TYR A 633 -12.96 -15.74 -14.16
CA TYR A 633 -13.83 -16.63 -14.93
C TYR A 633 -14.75 -15.87 -15.90
N ARG A 634 -15.37 -14.77 -15.45
CA ARG A 634 -16.27 -13.96 -16.29
C ARG A 634 -15.52 -13.17 -17.36
N ALA A 635 -14.32 -12.69 -17.05
CA ALA A 635 -13.44 -12.06 -18.05
C ALA A 635 -13.04 -13.09 -19.12
N VAL A 636 -12.61 -14.29 -18.71
CA VAL A 636 -12.27 -15.41 -19.61
C VAL A 636 -13.44 -15.79 -20.52
N GLU A 637 -14.64 -15.97 -19.98
CA GLU A 637 -15.84 -16.27 -20.79
C GLU A 637 -16.07 -15.21 -21.87
N PHE A 638 -15.95 -13.93 -21.49
CA PHE A 638 -16.15 -12.82 -22.43
C PHE A 638 -15.05 -12.75 -23.48
N ILE A 639 -13.78 -12.86 -23.07
CA ILE A 639 -12.63 -12.78 -23.98
C ILE A 639 -12.69 -13.93 -25.00
N LYS A 640 -12.94 -15.17 -24.55
CA LYS A 640 -13.11 -16.34 -25.42
C LYS A 640 -14.19 -16.15 -26.47
N ALA A 641 -15.31 -15.52 -26.11
CA ALA A 641 -16.42 -15.32 -27.03
C ALA A 641 -16.18 -14.21 -28.06
N ASN A 642 -15.21 -13.31 -27.82
CA ASN A 642 -15.03 -12.10 -28.64
C ASN A 642 -13.64 -11.99 -29.31
N ILE A 643 -12.67 -12.84 -28.93
CA ILE A 643 -11.36 -12.89 -29.59
C ILE A 643 -11.51 -13.44 -31.03
N LYS A 644 -10.88 -12.76 -32.00
CA LYS A 644 -10.95 -13.10 -33.43
C LYS A 644 -9.56 -13.47 -33.96
N LEU A 645 -9.21 -14.75 -33.86
CA LEU A 645 -7.87 -15.25 -34.24
C LEU A 645 -7.62 -15.22 -35.76
N GLU A 646 -8.69 -15.31 -36.56
CA GLU A 646 -8.67 -15.27 -38.03
C GLU A 646 -8.29 -13.88 -38.60
N SER A 647 -8.32 -12.83 -37.77
CA SER A 647 -8.02 -11.46 -38.18
C SER A 647 -6.65 -11.02 -37.67
N ALA A 648 -5.92 -10.23 -38.48
CA ALA A 648 -4.73 -9.51 -38.03
C ALA A 648 -5.06 -8.19 -37.32
N ALA A 649 -6.35 -7.81 -37.24
CA ALA A 649 -6.77 -6.56 -36.63
C ALA A 649 -6.75 -6.64 -35.10
N ALA A 650 -6.33 -5.54 -34.46
CA ALA A 650 -6.41 -5.39 -33.02
C ALA A 650 -7.87 -5.51 -32.52
N ALA A 651 -8.01 -5.91 -31.26
CA ALA A 651 -9.28 -5.99 -30.58
C ALA A 651 -10.02 -4.65 -30.60
N SER A 652 -11.35 -4.69 -30.62
CA SER A 652 -12.13 -3.46 -30.64
C SER A 652 -12.02 -2.73 -29.29
N ILE A 653 -11.92 -1.40 -29.33
CA ILE A 653 -11.93 -0.55 -28.11
C ILE A 653 -13.19 -0.79 -27.28
N ALA A 654 -14.32 -1.11 -27.93
CA ALA A 654 -15.57 -1.41 -27.25
C ALA A 654 -15.48 -2.69 -26.40
N ASP A 655 -14.85 -3.73 -26.93
CA ASP A 655 -14.64 -5.00 -26.22
C ASP A 655 -13.68 -4.83 -25.05
N SER A 656 -12.58 -4.10 -25.23
CA SER A 656 -11.66 -3.79 -24.13
C SER A 656 -12.33 -2.99 -23.01
N LYS A 657 -13.13 -1.97 -23.34
CA LYS A 657 -13.93 -1.24 -22.35
C LYS A 657 -14.93 -2.15 -21.63
N LYS A 658 -15.43 -3.19 -22.31
CA LYS A 658 -16.34 -4.15 -21.70
C LYS A 658 -15.63 -5.05 -20.69
N VAL A 659 -14.40 -5.51 -20.99
CA VAL A 659 -13.56 -6.24 -20.03
C VAL A 659 -13.29 -5.37 -18.80
N VAL A 660 -12.90 -4.10 -18.98
CA VAL A 660 -12.72 -3.13 -17.88
C VAL A 660 -13.99 -2.98 -17.03
N GLU A 661 -15.18 -2.92 -17.64
CA GLU A 661 -16.45 -2.87 -16.90
C GLU A 661 -16.68 -4.13 -16.06
N ILE A 662 -16.37 -5.31 -16.61
CA ILE A 662 -16.48 -6.60 -15.90
C ILE A 662 -15.55 -6.58 -14.68
N CYS A 663 -14.27 -6.26 -14.87
CA CYS A 663 -13.27 -6.20 -13.80
C CYS A 663 -13.72 -5.24 -12.69
N THR A 664 -14.13 -4.02 -13.05
CA THR A 664 -14.58 -2.98 -12.09
C THR A 664 -15.75 -3.46 -11.24
N LYS A 665 -16.74 -4.10 -11.87
CA LYS A 665 -17.96 -4.54 -11.19
C LYS A 665 -17.68 -5.63 -10.15
N TYR A 666 -16.78 -6.58 -10.45
CA TYR A 666 -16.44 -7.64 -9.52
C TYR A 666 -15.48 -7.16 -8.43
N ALA A 667 -14.53 -6.28 -8.76
CA ALA A 667 -13.70 -5.59 -7.78
C ALA A 667 -14.51 -4.86 -6.72
N GLN A 668 -15.49 -4.03 -7.12
CA GLN A 668 -16.33 -3.29 -6.18
C GLN A 668 -17.23 -4.18 -5.33
N LYS A 669 -17.76 -5.28 -5.89
CA LYS A 669 -18.54 -6.25 -5.12
C LYS A 669 -17.70 -6.98 -4.08
N GLY A 670 -16.50 -7.43 -4.47
CA GLY A 670 -15.56 -8.08 -3.57
C GLY A 670 -15.16 -7.14 -2.43
N MET A 671 -14.71 -5.94 -2.78
CA MET A 671 -14.33 -4.91 -1.82
C MET A 671 -15.48 -4.58 -0.84
N LEU A 672 -16.71 -4.38 -1.32
CA LEU A 672 -17.85 -4.09 -0.44
C LEU A 672 -18.09 -5.22 0.58
N ASN A 673 -18.00 -6.48 0.16
CA ASN A 673 -18.22 -7.60 1.07
C ASN A 673 -17.14 -7.65 2.15
N ILE A 674 -15.88 -7.51 1.74
CA ILE A 674 -14.72 -7.55 2.63
C ILE A 674 -14.76 -6.38 3.61
N PHE A 675 -14.97 -5.17 3.11
CA PHE A 675 -15.01 -3.95 3.92
C PHE A 675 -16.06 -4.02 5.02
N ILE A 676 -17.29 -4.42 4.68
CA ILE A 676 -18.38 -4.49 5.66
C ILE A 676 -18.09 -5.57 6.71
N ALA A 677 -17.60 -6.74 6.28
CA ALA A 677 -17.25 -7.80 7.23
C ALA A 677 -16.13 -7.37 8.20
N VAL A 678 -15.05 -6.76 7.70
CA VAL A 678 -13.95 -6.23 8.54
C VAL A 678 -14.44 -5.12 9.47
N PHE A 679 -15.24 -4.17 8.96
CA PHE A 679 -15.76 -3.07 9.75
C PHE A 679 -16.61 -3.58 10.93
N PHE A 680 -17.57 -4.46 10.67
CA PHE A 680 -18.46 -4.98 11.70
C PHE A 680 -17.80 -6.02 12.60
N VAL A 681 -16.80 -6.79 12.13
CA VAL A 681 -16.06 -7.69 13.04
C VAL A 681 -15.24 -6.88 14.04
N THR A 682 -14.65 -5.77 13.60
CA THR A 682 -13.89 -4.85 14.44
C THR A 682 -14.79 -4.28 15.55
N LEU A 683 -15.99 -3.80 15.20
CA LEU A 683 -16.98 -3.35 16.19
C LEU A 683 -17.44 -4.50 17.11
N ALA A 684 -17.76 -5.66 16.55
CA ALA A 684 -18.23 -6.79 17.33
C ALA A 684 -17.22 -7.14 18.43
N PHE A 685 -15.94 -7.29 18.05
CA PHE A 685 -14.88 -7.70 18.95
C PHE A 685 -14.53 -6.63 19.99
N ALA A 686 -14.54 -5.35 19.61
CA ALA A 686 -14.36 -4.25 20.56
C ALA A 686 -15.46 -4.22 21.64
N PHE A 687 -16.70 -4.57 21.26
CA PHE A 687 -17.87 -4.56 22.15
C PHE A 687 -18.03 -5.85 22.97
N VAL A 688 -17.40 -6.96 22.55
CA VAL A 688 -17.34 -8.17 23.38
C VAL A 688 -16.54 -7.87 24.65
N GLU A 689 -15.28 -7.48 24.49
CA GLU A 689 -14.39 -7.19 25.61
C GLU A 689 -13.13 -6.44 25.10
N PRO A 690 -12.70 -5.34 25.73
CA PRO A 690 -11.56 -4.56 25.23
C PRO A 690 -10.21 -5.30 25.14
N PHE A 691 -9.89 -6.19 26.08
CA PHE A 691 -8.64 -6.98 26.07
C PHE A 691 -8.70 -8.16 25.09
N PHE A 692 -9.88 -8.76 24.83
CA PHE A 692 -10.11 -9.62 23.67
C PHE A 692 -9.76 -8.88 22.39
N PHE A 693 -10.21 -7.63 22.26
CA PHE A 693 -9.94 -6.83 21.09
C PHE A 693 -8.44 -6.50 20.92
N ILE A 694 -7.72 -6.22 22.00
CA ILE A 694 -6.25 -6.07 21.96
C ILE A 694 -5.59 -7.35 21.46
N GLY A 695 -5.98 -8.53 21.98
CA GLY A 695 -5.48 -9.81 21.49
C GLY A 695 -5.77 -10.02 20.00
N TYR A 696 -6.96 -9.63 19.54
CA TYR A 696 -7.32 -9.64 18.12
C TYR A 696 -6.42 -8.73 17.27
N LEU A 697 -6.14 -7.50 17.71
CA LEU A 697 -5.27 -6.57 16.98
C LEU A 697 -3.80 -7.04 16.92
N ILE A 698 -3.28 -7.61 18.01
CA ILE A 698 -1.93 -8.20 18.01
C ILE A 698 -1.87 -9.37 17.02
N SER A 699 -2.91 -10.21 17.00
CA SER A 699 -2.95 -11.36 16.11
C SER A 699 -3.14 -10.99 14.64
N ILE A 700 -4.04 -10.06 14.29
CA ILE A 700 -4.22 -9.64 12.89
C ILE A 700 -2.92 -9.06 12.33
N ALA A 701 -2.16 -8.29 13.13
CA ALA A 701 -0.85 -7.80 12.75
C ALA A 701 0.17 -8.95 12.57
N THR A 702 0.25 -9.86 13.54
CA THR A 702 1.24 -10.96 13.51
C THR A 702 0.97 -11.98 12.40
N PHE A 703 -0.24 -12.52 12.31
CA PHE A 703 -0.62 -13.45 11.23
C PHE A 703 -0.63 -12.75 9.87
N GLY A 704 -1.08 -11.50 9.83
CA GLY A 704 -1.08 -10.70 8.62
C GLY A 704 0.33 -10.46 8.06
N LEU A 705 1.33 -10.23 8.92
CA LEU A 705 2.74 -10.10 8.51
C LEU A 705 3.20 -11.32 7.72
N TYR A 706 3.10 -12.51 8.33
CA TYR A 706 3.60 -13.74 7.73
C TYR A 706 2.78 -14.16 6.52
N GLN A 707 1.45 -13.98 6.56
CA GLN A 707 0.59 -14.28 5.42
C GLN A 707 0.92 -13.37 4.23
N ALA A 708 1.14 -12.07 4.46
CA ALA A 708 1.51 -11.14 3.41
C ALA A 708 2.88 -11.48 2.80
N ILE A 709 3.89 -11.77 3.62
CA ILE A 709 5.24 -12.14 3.16
C ILE A 709 5.19 -13.43 2.34
N PHE A 710 4.54 -14.46 2.87
CA PHE A 710 4.37 -15.75 2.20
C PHE A 710 3.75 -15.57 0.81
N MET A 711 2.61 -14.88 0.74
CA MET A 711 1.86 -14.72 -0.50
C MET A 711 2.60 -13.82 -1.50
N ALA A 712 3.23 -12.74 -1.06
CA ALA A 712 4.00 -11.85 -1.93
C ALA A 712 5.19 -12.57 -2.57
N ASN A 713 5.95 -13.32 -1.78
CA ASN A 713 7.17 -13.97 -2.25
C ASN A 713 6.89 -15.26 -3.02
N ALA A 714 5.88 -16.05 -2.64
CA ALA A 714 5.46 -17.20 -3.44
C ALA A 714 5.00 -16.76 -4.84
N GLY A 715 4.13 -15.75 -4.90
CA GLY A 715 3.67 -15.19 -6.18
C GLY A 715 4.78 -14.58 -7.02
N GLY A 716 5.67 -13.79 -6.42
CA GLY A 716 6.82 -13.22 -7.14
C GLY A 716 7.79 -14.28 -7.67
N ALA A 717 7.96 -15.39 -6.95
CA ALA A 717 8.82 -16.49 -7.38
C ALA A 717 8.19 -17.30 -8.54
N TRP A 718 6.87 -17.53 -8.53
CA TRP A 718 6.18 -18.17 -9.68
C TRP A 718 6.26 -17.32 -10.95
N ASP A 719 6.06 -16.01 -10.82
CA ASP A 719 6.16 -15.06 -11.93
C ASP A 719 7.56 -15.07 -12.55
N ASN A 720 8.60 -14.92 -11.72
CA ASN A 720 9.96 -14.94 -12.23
C ASN A 720 10.39 -16.33 -12.72
N ALA A 721 9.78 -17.42 -12.26
CA ALA A 721 9.98 -18.74 -12.86
C ALA A 721 9.42 -18.78 -14.30
N LYS A 722 8.24 -18.21 -14.55
CA LYS A 722 7.72 -17.99 -15.91
C LYS A 722 8.70 -17.16 -16.74
N LYS A 723 9.18 -16.02 -16.22
CA LYS A 723 10.14 -15.15 -16.93
C LYS A 723 11.47 -15.84 -17.26
N ILE A 724 11.96 -16.76 -16.42
CA ILE A 724 13.14 -17.59 -16.76
C ILE A 724 12.87 -18.44 -18.00
N VAL A 725 11.71 -19.09 -18.08
CA VAL A 725 11.33 -19.95 -19.23
C VAL A 725 11.15 -19.12 -20.50
N GLU A 726 10.54 -17.94 -20.37
CA GLU A 726 10.25 -17.02 -21.48
C GLU A 726 11.52 -16.38 -22.06
N VAL A 727 12.40 -15.87 -21.21
CA VAL A 727 13.52 -15.01 -21.62
C VAL A 727 14.85 -15.77 -21.68
N LYS A 728 15.22 -16.48 -20.60
CA LYS A 728 16.52 -17.16 -20.51
C LYS A 728 16.55 -18.48 -21.28
N LEU A 729 15.50 -19.29 -21.13
CA LEU A 729 15.39 -20.58 -21.84
C LEU A 729 14.79 -20.43 -23.24
N LYS A 730 14.03 -19.36 -23.50
CA LYS A 730 13.35 -19.10 -24.79
C LYS A 730 12.42 -20.24 -25.21
N GLN A 731 11.69 -20.81 -24.24
CA GLN A 731 10.84 -21.98 -24.43
C GLN A 731 9.34 -21.65 -24.42
N LYS A 732 8.95 -20.48 -24.96
CA LYS A 732 7.52 -20.08 -25.06
C LYS A 732 6.71 -21.13 -25.83
N GLY A 733 5.51 -21.44 -25.34
CA GLY A 733 4.57 -22.38 -25.96
C GLY A 733 4.85 -23.88 -25.68
N THR A 734 5.89 -24.21 -24.93
CA THR A 734 6.20 -25.58 -24.51
C THR A 734 5.34 -26.04 -23.31
N PRO A 735 5.29 -27.35 -22.99
CA PRO A 735 4.62 -27.84 -21.78
C PRO A 735 5.21 -27.25 -20.48
N LEU A 736 6.51 -26.99 -20.44
CA LEU A 736 7.15 -26.29 -19.32
C LEU A 736 6.58 -24.88 -19.16
N HIS A 737 6.50 -24.15 -20.27
CA HIS A 737 5.94 -22.80 -20.28
C HIS A 737 4.48 -22.78 -19.80
N ASP A 738 3.66 -23.71 -20.28
CA ASP A 738 2.28 -23.86 -19.78
C ASP A 738 2.25 -24.11 -18.27
N ALA A 739 3.14 -24.97 -17.75
CA ALA A 739 3.23 -25.26 -16.32
C ALA A 739 3.62 -24.04 -15.48
N THR A 740 4.57 -23.23 -15.95
CA THR A 740 4.97 -22.00 -15.26
C THR A 740 3.92 -20.90 -15.35
N VAL A 741 3.16 -20.80 -16.45
CA VAL A 741 2.02 -19.86 -16.56
C VAL A 741 0.91 -20.25 -15.58
N VAL A 742 0.65 -21.54 -15.37
CA VAL A 742 -0.29 -21.98 -14.32
C VAL A 742 0.21 -21.59 -12.93
N GLY A 743 1.51 -21.73 -12.65
CA GLY A 743 2.10 -21.27 -11.38
C GLY A 743 1.93 -19.76 -11.17
N ASP A 744 2.21 -18.96 -12.20
CA ASP A 744 2.08 -17.50 -12.15
C ASP A 744 0.63 -17.05 -11.92
N THR A 745 -0.33 -17.61 -12.67
CA THR A 745 -1.76 -17.30 -12.51
C THR A 745 -2.35 -17.74 -11.17
N VAL A 746 -1.73 -18.71 -10.48
CA VAL A 746 -2.02 -19.02 -9.06
C VAL A 746 -1.42 -17.95 -8.13
N GLY A 747 -0.23 -17.46 -8.46
CA GLY A 747 0.50 -16.42 -7.74
C GLY A 747 -0.08 -15.01 -7.83
N ASP A 748 -0.82 -14.70 -8.89
CA ASP A 748 -1.42 -13.39 -9.13
C ASP A 748 -2.33 -12.88 -8.00
N PRO A 749 -3.39 -13.59 -7.58
CA PRO A 749 -4.22 -13.15 -6.45
C PRO A 749 -3.45 -13.17 -5.12
N PHE A 750 -2.34 -13.90 -5.05
CA PHE A 750 -1.49 -13.92 -3.86
C PHE A 750 -0.70 -12.62 -3.76
N LYS A 751 0.10 -12.31 -4.79
CA LYS A 751 1.08 -11.21 -4.76
C LYS A 751 0.45 -9.83 -4.98
N ASP A 752 -0.66 -9.69 -5.71
CA ASP A 752 -1.18 -8.38 -6.12
C ASP A 752 -2.60 -8.07 -5.62
N THR A 753 -3.23 -9.01 -4.89
CA THR A 753 -4.51 -8.76 -4.22
C THR A 753 -4.41 -9.01 -2.72
N SER A 754 -4.21 -10.25 -2.30
CA SER A 754 -4.37 -10.64 -0.90
C SER A 754 -3.24 -10.09 -0.02
N SER A 755 -1.98 -10.34 -0.39
CA SER A 755 -0.81 -9.91 0.38
C SER A 755 -0.75 -8.40 0.60
N VAL A 756 -0.88 -7.65 -0.49
CA VAL A 756 -0.78 -6.19 -0.47
C VAL A 756 -1.94 -5.52 0.25
N ALA A 757 -3.13 -6.13 0.24
CA ALA A 757 -4.28 -5.57 0.90
C ALA A 757 -4.29 -5.78 2.43
N LEU A 758 -3.50 -6.73 2.94
CA LEU A 758 -3.38 -6.94 4.38
C LEU A 758 -2.81 -5.72 5.10
N ASN A 759 -1.91 -4.97 4.46
CA ASN A 759 -1.31 -3.76 5.02
C ASN A 759 -2.38 -2.71 5.41
N PRO A 760 -3.13 -2.12 4.46
CA PRO A 760 -4.13 -1.11 4.82
C PRO A 760 -5.29 -1.70 5.66
N VAL A 761 -5.56 -3.01 5.59
CA VAL A 761 -6.59 -3.64 6.42
C VAL A 761 -6.19 -3.72 7.89
N ILE A 762 -4.93 -4.07 8.19
CA ILE A 762 -4.41 -4.10 9.56
C ILE A 762 -4.45 -2.69 10.15
N LYS A 763 -3.98 -1.68 9.42
CA LYS A 763 -3.97 -0.30 9.89
C LYS A 763 -5.37 0.27 10.05
N PHE A 764 -6.24 0.08 9.06
CA PHE A 764 -7.65 0.48 9.15
C PHE A 764 -8.32 -0.15 10.38
N THR A 765 -8.14 -1.46 10.58
CA THR A 765 -8.70 -2.18 11.73
C THR A 765 -8.15 -1.65 13.07
N THR A 766 -6.87 -1.27 13.11
CA THR A 766 -6.23 -0.75 14.31
C THR A 766 -6.68 0.67 14.63
N LEU A 767 -6.66 1.57 13.63
CA LEU A 767 -7.09 2.96 13.76
C LEU A 767 -8.58 3.05 14.12
N PHE A 768 -9.43 2.36 13.36
CA PHE A 768 -10.85 2.32 13.66
C PHE A 768 -11.14 1.56 14.96
N GLY A 769 -10.28 0.58 15.28
CA GLY A 769 -10.33 -0.19 16.51
C GLY A 769 -10.20 0.64 17.77
N LEU A 770 -9.32 1.65 17.78
CA LEU A 770 -9.20 2.60 18.88
C LEU A 770 -10.55 3.28 19.16
N LEU A 771 -11.19 3.83 18.14
CA LEU A 771 -12.51 4.46 18.24
C LEU A 771 -13.58 3.45 18.71
N ALA A 772 -13.57 2.23 18.16
CA ALA A 772 -14.51 1.19 18.52
C ALA A 772 -14.41 0.81 20.01
N VAL A 773 -13.20 0.70 20.55
CA VAL A 773 -12.95 0.38 21.96
C VAL A 773 -13.39 1.51 22.88
N GLU A 774 -13.04 2.76 22.55
CA GLU A 774 -13.47 3.92 23.34
C GLU A 774 -15.00 3.97 23.49
N LEU A 775 -15.72 3.73 22.39
CA LEU A 775 -17.18 3.66 22.42
C LEU A 775 -17.68 2.47 23.23
N ALA A 776 -17.11 1.27 23.03
CA ALA A 776 -17.51 0.08 23.76
C ALA A 776 -17.37 0.26 25.29
N VAL A 777 -16.26 0.83 25.72
CA VAL A 777 -15.98 1.11 27.14
C VAL A 777 -16.94 2.15 27.69
N SER A 778 -17.13 3.27 26.97
CA SER A 778 -18.02 4.34 27.38
C SER A 778 -19.49 3.89 27.48
N LEU A 779 -19.95 3.09 26.52
CA LEU A 779 -21.30 2.52 26.52
C LEU A 779 -21.48 1.52 27.66
N THR A 780 -20.49 0.65 27.89
CA THR A 780 -20.53 -0.32 28.99
C THR A 780 -20.58 0.36 30.35
N ALA A 781 -19.82 1.45 30.53
CA ALA A 781 -19.82 2.23 31.77
C ALA A 781 -21.15 2.95 32.02
N SER A 782 -21.82 3.43 30.97
CA SER A 782 -23.04 4.24 31.08
C SER A 782 -24.34 3.42 31.08
N GLN A 783 -24.43 2.38 30.25
CA GLN A 783 -25.66 1.60 30.00
C GLN A 783 -25.55 0.13 30.44
N GLY A 784 -24.38 -0.26 30.98
CA GLY A 784 -24.10 -1.63 31.40
C GLY A 784 -23.68 -2.56 30.26
N SER A 785 -23.09 -3.70 30.64
CA SER A 785 -22.52 -4.67 29.70
C SER A 785 -23.55 -5.39 28.82
N SER A 786 -24.82 -5.43 29.23
CA SER A 786 -25.87 -6.12 28.49
C SER A 786 -26.10 -5.51 27.10
N LEU A 787 -26.17 -4.17 27.01
CA LEU A 787 -26.34 -3.48 25.73
C LEU A 787 -25.11 -3.67 24.83
N ALA A 788 -23.91 -3.58 25.41
CA ALA A 788 -22.66 -3.80 24.68
C ALA A 788 -22.62 -5.21 24.05
N HIS A 789 -22.98 -6.26 24.79
CA HIS A 789 -23.05 -7.62 24.27
C HIS A 789 -24.15 -7.83 23.22
N ILE A 790 -25.31 -7.18 23.35
CA ILE A 790 -26.37 -7.21 22.33
C ILE A 790 -25.87 -6.59 21.02
N LEU A 791 -25.20 -5.43 21.10
CA LEU A 791 -24.60 -4.78 19.95
C LEU A 791 -23.48 -5.63 19.36
N ALA A 792 -22.62 -6.22 20.19
CA ALA A 792 -21.57 -7.13 19.77
C ALA A 792 -22.14 -8.30 18.95
N ALA A 793 -23.21 -8.94 19.44
CA ALA A 793 -23.90 -10.00 18.72
C ALA A 793 -24.52 -9.51 17.41
N GLY A 794 -25.16 -8.34 17.40
CA GLY A 794 -25.73 -7.72 16.20
C GLY A 794 -24.67 -7.43 15.13
N PHE A 795 -23.56 -6.81 15.53
CA PHE A 795 -22.41 -6.55 14.65
C PHE A 795 -21.80 -7.85 14.14
N PHE A 796 -21.65 -8.86 14.99
CA PHE A 796 -21.14 -10.16 14.59
C PHE A 796 -22.04 -10.84 13.55
N VAL A 797 -23.37 -10.80 13.71
CA VAL A 797 -24.31 -11.36 12.72
C VAL A 797 -24.17 -10.67 11.36
N VAL A 798 -24.02 -9.33 11.34
CA VAL A 798 -23.78 -8.59 10.10
C VAL A 798 -22.45 -9.02 9.48
N SER A 799 -21.38 -9.05 10.27
CA SER A 799 -20.06 -9.48 9.78
C SER A 799 -20.11 -10.90 9.22
N PHE A 800 -20.69 -11.85 9.97
CA PHE A 800 -20.85 -13.25 9.58
C PHE A 800 -21.67 -13.42 8.31
N PHE A 801 -22.73 -12.64 8.13
CA PHE A 801 -23.49 -12.62 6.87
C PHE A 801 -22.61 -12.21 5.68
N PHE A 802 -21.74 -11.23 5.85
CA PHE A 802 -20.83 -10.78 4.79
C PHE A 802 -19.64 -11.72 4.57
N VAL A 803 -19.17 -12.40 5.61
CA VAL A 803 -18.23 -13.54 5.53
C VAL A 803 -18.84 -14.68 4.70
N TYR A 804 -20.10 -15.04 4.98
CA TYR A 804 -20.84 -16.02 4.18
C TYR A 804 -21.01 -15.53 2.73
N ARG A 805 -21.43 -14.27 2.55
CA ARG A 805 -21.68 -13.68 1.22
C ARG A 805 -20.40 -13.57 0.39
N SER A 806 -19.23 -13.35 1.00
CA SER A 806 -17.97 -13.23 0.27
C SER A 806 -17.60 -14.52 -0.48
N PHE A 807 -18.05 -15.67 0.01
CA PHE A 807 -17.96 -16.93 -0.71
C PHE A 807 -19.23 -17.22 -1.52
N TYR A 808 -20.36 -17.50 -0.86
CA TYR A 808 -21.57 -18.00 -1.50
C TYR A 808 -22.22 -17.01 -2.47
N GLY A 809 -22.14 -15.71 -2.16
CA GLY A 809 -22.66 -14.64 -3.02
C GLY A 809 -21.76 -14.34 -4.23
N MET A 810 -20.52 -14.85 -4.21
CA MET A 810 -19.52 -14.66 -5.25
C MET A 810 -19.20 -15.97 -5.97
N ARG A 811 -19.96 -17.06 -5.81
CA ARG A 811 -19.66 -18.30 -6.55
C ARG A 811 -19.81 -18.14 -8.07
N ILE A 812 -18.98 -18.86 -8.82
CA ILE A 812 -19.21 -19.10 -10.24
C ILE A 812 -20.50 -19.92 -10.36
N LYS A 813 -21.50 -19.35 -11.02
CA LYS A 813 -22.74 -20.05 -11.37
C LYS A 813 -22.57 -20.61 -12.77
N GLY A 814 -22.32 -21.91 -12.87
CA GLY A 814 -22.33 -22.68 -14.11
C GLY A 814 -23.60 -23.53 -14.23
N GLU A 815 -23.84 -24.13 -15.39
CA GLU A 815 -25.01 -25.00 -15.65
C GLU A 815 -25.02 -26.29 -14.79
N ALA A 816 -23.89 -26.65 -14.18
CA ALA A 816 -23.74 -27.83 -13.32
C ALA A 816 -23.86 -27.55 -11.80
N ALA A 817 -24.32 -26.36 -11.40
CA ALA A 817 -24.38 -25.91 -9.99
C ALA A 817 -25.81 -25.62 -9.49
#